data_AF-A0A518HX25-F1
#
_entry.id   AF-A0A518HX25-F1
#
_cell.length_a   1.000
_cell.length_b   1.000
_cell.length_c   1.000
_cell.angle_alpha   90.00
_cell.angle_beta   90.00
_cell.angle_gamma   90.00
#
_symmetry.space_group_name_H-M   'P 1'
#
loop_
_entity.id
_entity.type
_entity.pdbx_description
1 polymer ?
#
loop_
_entity_poly.entity_id
_entity_poly.type
_entity_poly.pdbx_seq_one_letter_code
_entity_poly.pdbx_strand_id
1 'polypeptide(L)'
;MGRYFRAMRGPAGAMLLIAAGLLATGTLMAQRDDRSQQQWAIIALHPDAGGLADLLTAELSQSPDVTLVERDQIRRVLDELNLQASGLVSRGEATRFGHLSKAMGLVLLGSDSQQKSQPLRVRLIDTRSSVRLLDRVVADASLDDQVDIIRQALLAAAAPLSVSEKQLRFISVMPVLSAEPGNPMHAECDMLTTLLSAEFFRLPEFVVLEREDLERLTAERDVSGIELKWRGATRMLELGLRRNEANTGWIASCRLATPGNGNPQLVEVRCETKNIAELRSKIVAEVLNHVGGEGVAYDADSAEQEAARFDRQVQLFRSASARDREMDAYKMAEAAYALAANRKRFDAVMRHIVDAIEEHANEKQWLSALRLGVRHQELKLADLQKNGSSLIRMMTRMPPEEVRKRMPAPKGFVGVSHYSPSLRATNAQEQALLNEILILRRNYVDLKLRRAKDHPLPTFICLLQKYDLELNHELPDADCVREISELMPSVYRSADEAGIKREMSDPYYRLLFGKMISTLSKLERVRTSRSTTPNWKRSDPQLWLDQLARLDAPLSRLANLRMQLHERGDAGLQAATKLLAEIKTFPLDPTADDTYVDVRLRTPAFYRLPPQQRHEYLLDVLVACESQQDPSQLILHANSFRMYLQRLPEQEMRPIGARIVALLNLEHPTNNPRSRSRAYLLGIASRYAAIDRGRDQLRARRNGADFTLETAPGAWQQYVARTLRPKPTGKAYAIKHVHYDNRKDAVSRGGELILCWGLPWKGMQLERLNLATGKQTPIGKEFKGAPVAFRGVQVCVSPNAIFVASDPPGFTMVTEAFTRTFTKEDGLVEEDIWSMAWWEDRLYIGYKDAFGMFDPETFEFQLLASSLSVEPKNPIDGRGGFFVRQLLTDRAAGCIWMTVQDNANADRTGLWRVNPQTNTFHRLSDRSTQLTAAPGGLLVHNNRAPYLAWLPTGTTTPIELPQFSHASAKTPGPSPKLIRVGEHVISERGGLFTADGTSHQAAVKDHWSLLQFAGDGIVTHYDHLRRTLHLIERKK
;
A
#
# COMPACT_ATOMS: atom_id res chain seq x y z
N MET A 1 58.34 33.69 7.35
CA MET A 1 58.68 34.61 6.24
C MET A 1 57.37 35.12 5.67
N GLY A 2 57.00 36.39 5.58
CA GLY A 2 57.66 37.66 5.90
C GLY A 2 56.96 38.75 5.08
N ARG A 3 56.51 39.83 5.76
CA ARG A 3 56.34 41.22 5.24
C ARG A 3 55.22 41.47 4.18
N TYR A 4 54.55 42.62 4.04
CA TYR A 4 54.72 43.99 4.56
C TYR A 4 53.37 44.77 4.56
N PHE A 5 53.30 45.76 5.46
CA PHE A 5 52.28 46.78 5.77
C PHE A 5 52.34 48.06 4.90
N ARG A 6 51.25 48.86 4.84
CA ARG A 6 51.20 50.37 4.96
C ARG A 6 49.73 50.86 4.94
N ALA A 7 49.14 51.46 6.00
CA ALA A 7 49.28 52.79 6.66
C ALA A 7 48.42 53.90 6.00
N MET A 8 47.54 54.66 6.68
CA MET A 8 47.75 55.72 7.71
C MET A 8 46.45 56.03 8.52
N ARG A 9 46.48 56.11 9.88
CA ARG A 9 46.45 57.30 10.82
C ARG A 9 45.24 58.25 10.67
N GLY A 10 44.46 58.72 11.67
CA GLY A 10 44.36 58.81 13.16
C GLY A 10 43.21 59.82 13.47
N PRO A 11 42.92 60.38 14.68
CA PRO A 11 43.53 60.21 16.01
C PRO A 11 42.54 60.02 17.22
N ALA A 12 43.14 59.60 18.34
CA ALA A 12 42.90 59.94 19.75
C ALA A 12 41.50 60.36 20.26
N GLY A 13 40.86 59.49 21.04
CA GLY A 13 39.74 59.83 21.93
C GLY A 13 39.18 58.65 22.73
N ALA A 14 40.02 57.86 23.43
CA ALA A 14 39.52 56.66 24.12
C ALA A 14 40.37 56.22 25.34
N MET A 15 40.67 57.13 26.29
CA MET A 15 41.30 56.73 27.56
C MET A 15 40.46 57.02 28.82
N LEU A 16 39.23 57.55 28.67
CA LEU A 16 38.29 57.73 29.79
C LEU A 16 37.08 56.77 29.77
N LEU A 17 36.99 55.86 28.78
CA LEU A 17 35.89 54.88 28.64
C LEU A 17 36.20 53.49 29.23
N ILE A 18 37.46 53.21 29.57
CA ILE A 18 37.88 51.88 30.03
C ILE A 18 37.59 51.67 31.53
N ALA A 19 37.54 52.74 32.33
CA ALA A 19 37.19 52.64 33.76
C ALA A 19 35.67 52.49 34.01
N ALA A 20 34.81 53.02 33.12
CA ALA A 20 33.36 52.81 33.18
C ALA A 20 32.95 51.42 32.63
N GLY A 21 33.71 50.86 31.69
CA GLY A 21 33.46 49.52 31.13
C GLY A 21 33.81 48.36 32.08
N LEU A 22 34.73 48.58 33.04
CA LEU A 22 35.14 47.55 34.02
C LEU A 22 34.23 47.47 35.26
N LEU A 23 33.44 48.51 35.55
CA LEU A 23 32.39 48.46 36.58
C LEU A 23 31.02 48.01 36.03
N ALA A 24 30.78 48.13 34.72
CA ALA A 24 29.58 47.60 34.06
C ALA A 24 29.68 46.09 33.71
N THR A 25 30.89 45.52 33.67
CA THR A 25 31.09 44.06 33.50
C THR A 25 30.98 43.27 34.80
N GLY A 26 31.09 43.93 35.96
CA GLY A 26 30.88 43.32 37.28
C GLY A 26 29.40 43.12 37.65
N THR A 27 28.49 43.93 37.10
CA THR A 27 27.04 43.84 37.38
C THR A 27 26.28 42.91 36.43
N LEU A 28 26.82 42.60 35.24
CA LEU A 28 26.24 41.59 34.33
C LEU A 28 26.55 40.14 34.74
N MET A 29 27.45 39.89 35.69
CA MET A 29 27.74 38.54 36.21
C MET A 29 27.02 38.20 37.52
N ALA A 30 26.40 39.18 38.19
CA ALA A 30 25.64 38.96 39.44
C ALA A 30 24.13 38.73 39.20
N GLN A 31 23.65 38.93 37.97
CA GLN A 31 22.33 38.49 37.52
C GLN A 31 22.44 37.07 36.94
N ARG A 32 23.03 36.16 37.71
CA ARG A 32 22.86 34.72 37.44
C ARG A 32 21.43 34.42 37.85
N ASP A 33 20.58 34.61 36.86
CA ASP A 33 19.13 34.47 36.84
C ASP A 33 18.65 33.40 37.82
N ASP A 34 17.53 33.72 38.46
CA ASP A 34 16.57 32.81 39.06
C ASP A 34 16.01 31.83 38.00
N ARG A 35 16.90 31.09 37.33
CA ARG A 35 16.56 29.92 36.53
C ARG A 35 16.12 28.89 37.52
N SER A 36 14.83 28.95 37.85
CA SER A 36 14.15 27.94 38.63
C SER A 36 14.52 26.59 38.05
N GLN A 37 15.12 25.72 38.88
CA GLN A 37 15.39 24.35 38.49
C GLN A 37 14.09 23.75 37.93
N GLN A 38 14.17 23.14 36.76
CA GLN A 38 12.99 22.63 36.11
C GLN A 38 12.51 21.39 36.86
N GLN A 39 11.32 21.43 37.44
CA GLN A 39 10.74 20.26 38.10
C GLN A 39 10.16 19.30 37.06
N TRP A 40 10.61 18.06 37.00
CA TRP A 40 10.14 17.05 36.03
C TRP A 40 9.56 15.83 36.73
N ALA A 41 8.51 15.24 36.18
CA ALA A 41 7.98 13.95 36.60
C ALA A 41 8.22 12.90 35.52
N ILE A 42 8.58 11.67 35.90
CA ILE A 42 8.78 10.54 34.98
C ILE A 42 7.77 9.45 35.33
N ILE A 43 6.98 9.03 34.34
CA ILE A 43 5.91 8.04 34.52
C ILE A 43 6.03 6.93 33.49
N ALA A 44 6.18 5.70 33.98
CA ALA A 44 6.03 4.49 33.19
C ALA A 44 4.55 4.14 33.05
N LEU A 45 4.03 4.20 31.81
CA LEU A 45 2.66 3.81 31.46
C LEU A 45 2.49 2.29 31.39
N HIS A 46 3.59 1.55 31.21
CA HIS A 46 3.60 0.08 31.13
C HIS A 46 4.67 -0.50 32.07
N PRO A 47 4.46 -1.69 32.70
CA PRO A 47 5.45 -2.33 33.56
C PRO A 47 6.83 -2.49 32.90
N ASP A 48 6.86 -2.83 31.61
CA ASP A 48 8.11 -3.03 30.85
C ASP A 48 8.93 -1.74 30.70
N ALA A 49 8.31 -0.56 30.87
CA ALA A 49 8.99 0.72 30.85
C ALA A 49 9.61 1.10 32.20
N GLY A 50 9.35 0.34 33.27
CA GLY A 50 9.81 0.65 34.63
C GLY A 50 11.32 0.72 34.75
N GLY A 51 12.04 -0.24 34.14
CA GLY A 51 13.51 -0.23 34.15
C GLY A 51 14.09 1.00 33.46
N LEU A 52 13.52 1.44 32.33
CA LEU A 52 13.95 2.67 31.67
C LEU A 52 13.63 3.91 32.51
N ALA A 53 12.48 3.94 33.19
CA ALA A 53 12.11 5.03 34.08
C ALA A 53 13.14 5.20 35.20
N ASP A 54 13.53 4.10 35.87
CA ASP A 54 14.49 4.13 36.97
C ASP A 54 15.89 4.57 36.48
N LEU A 55 16.33 4.08 35.31
CA LEU A 55 17.60 4.50 34.69
C LEU A 55 17.58 5.99 34.31
N LEU A 56 16.51 6.48 33.70
CA LEU A 56 16.36 7.90 33.37
C LEU A 56 16.27 8.78 34.62
N THR A 57 15.62 8.32 35.68
CA THR A 57 15.60 9.01 36.98
C THR A 57 17.02 9.17 37.52
N ALA A 58 17.80 8.09 37.56
CA ALA A 58 19.19 8.13 38.02
C ALA A 58 20.03 9.11 37.18
N GLU A 59 19.93 9.04 35.86
CA GLU A 59 20.72 9.86 34.94
C GLU A 59 20.30 11.33 34.87
N LEU A 60 19.00 11.64 34.91
CA LEU A 60 18.49 13.01 34.89
C LEU A 60 18.69 13.70 36.24
N SER A 61 18.72 12.96 37.36
CA SER A 61 19.00 13.54 38.68
C SER A 61 20.41 14.13 38.80
N GLN A 62 21.34 13.70 37.94
CA GLN A 62 22.69 14.24 37.85
C GLN A 62 22.75 15.57 37.08
N SER A 63 21.68 15.96 36.38
CA SER A 63 21.62 17.20 35.61
C SER A 63 21.25 18.37 36.53
N PRO A 64 22.09 19.41 36.67
CA PRO A 64 21.85 20.49 37.65
C PRO A 64 20.60 21.34 37.35
N ASP A 65 20.14 21.32 36.09
CA ASP A 65 18.99 22.08 35.61
C ASP A 65 17.65 21.35 35.82
N VAL A 66 17.67 20.08 36.24
CA VAL A 66 16.48 19.23 36.39
C VAL A 66 16.34 18.78 37.84
N THR A 67 15.18 19.03 38.44
CA THR A 67 14.78 18.46 39.73
C THR A 67 13.67 17.46 39.49
N LEU A 68 13.85 16.21 39.92
CA LEU A 68 12.84 15.17 39.70
C LEU A 68 11.81 15.17 40.84
N VAL A 69 10.54 15.05 40.48
CA VAL A 69 9.45 14.86 41.43
C VAL A 69 9.54 13.44 42.01
N GLU A 70 9.48 13.36 43.34
CA GLU A 70 9.55 12.09 44.07
C GLU A 70 8.42 11.13 43.67
N ARG A 71 8.74 9.84 43.57
CA ARG A 71 7.79 8.80 43.11
C ARG A 71 6.52 8.76 43.95
N ASP A 72 6.62 8.98 45.26
CA ASP A 72 5.46 9.00 46.16
C ASP A 72 4.61 10.26 46.04
N GLN A 73 5.19 11.37 45.57
CA GLN A 73 4.42 12.56 45.21
C GLN A 73 3.66 12.33 43.89
N ILE A 74 4.31 11.72 42.89
CA ILE A 74 3.65 11.34 41.63
C ILE A 74 2.45 10.43 41.89
N ARG A 75 2.60 9.39 42.73
CA ARG A 75 1.51 8.47 43.11
C ARG A 75 0.35 9.20 43.76
N ARG A 76 0.62 10.08 44.74
CA ARG A 76 -0.43 10.87 45.40
C ARG A 76 -1.23 11.73 44.42
N VAL A 77 -0.56 12.37 43.47
CA VAL A 77 -1.23 13.20 42.44
C VAL A 77 -2.06 12.34 41.48
N LEU A 78 -1.55 11.17 41.07
CA LEU A 78 -2.30 10.23 40.24
C LEU A 78 -3.57 9.72 40.96
N ASP A 79 -3.44 9.36 42.24
CA ASP A 79 -4.54 8.90 43.07
C ASP A 79 -5.59 10.01 43.28
N GLU A 80 -5.14 11.26 43.53
CA GLU A 80 -6.02 12.43 43.70
C GLU A 80 -6.81 12.76 42.43
N LEU A 81 -6.17 12.70 41.26
CA LEU A 81 -6.84 12.91 39.98
C LEU A 81 -7.73 11.71 39.57
N ASN A 82 -7.69 10.62 40.34
CA ASN A 82 -8.32 9.33 40.02
C ASN A 82 -7.91 8.83 38.62
N LEU A 83 -6.65 9.04 38.27
CA LEU A 83 -6.10 8.70 36.96
C LEU A 83 -5.27 7.44 37.03
N GLN A 84 -5.55 6.51 36.11
CA GLN A 84 -4.54 5.54 35.72
C GLN A 84 -3.43 6.27 34.96
N ALA A 85 -2.20 5.77 35.01
CA ALA A 85 -1.07 6.39 34.30
C ALA A 85 -1.37 6.62 32.80
N SER A 86 -2.15 5.72 32.17
CA SER A 86 -2.62 5.87 30.79
C SER A 86 -3.59 7.02 30.54
N GLY A 87 -4.26 7.53 31.58
CA GLY A 87 -5.12 8.73 31.52
C GLY A 87 -4.32 9.97 31.14
N LEU A 88 -3.06 10.08 31.62
CA LEU A 88 -2.16 11.20 31.31
C LEU A 88 -1.74 11.31 29.84
N VAL A 89 -2.14 10.34 29.00
CA VAL A 89 -2.07 10.47 27.54
C VAL A 89 -3.07 11.54 27.05
N SER A 90 -4.16 11.78 27.79
CA SER A 90 -5.10 12.86 27.55
C SER A 90 -4.51 14.21 27.99
N ARG A 91 -4.49 15.17 27.07
CA ARG A 91 -3.79 16.45 27.26
C ARG A 91 -4.31 17.27 28.43
N GLY A 92 -5.64 17.34 28.65
CA GLY A 92 -6.20 18.09 29.78
C GLY A 92 -5.74 17.59 31.17
N GLU A 93 -5.39 16.31 31.28
CA GLU A 93 -4.91 15.72 32.53
C GLU A 93 -3.44 16.03 32.81
N ALA A 94 -2.60 16.19 31.77
CA ALA A 94 -1.21 16.59 31.93
C ALA A 94 -1.08 18.00 32.56
N THR A 95 -1.96 18.94 32.20
CA THR A 95 -2.00 20.27 32.84
C THR A 95 -2.38 20.19 34.31
N ARG A 96 -3.42 19.42 34.64
CA ARG A 96 -3.85 19.22 36.04
C ARG A 96 -2.76 18.54 36.87
N PHE A 97 -2.13 17.52 36.30
CA PHE A 97 -0.99 16.84 36.92
C PHE A 97 0.15 17.80 37.20
N GLY A 98 0.52 18.66 36.23
CA GLY A 98 1.55 19.69 36.42
C GLY A 98 1.23 20.66 37.56
N HIS A 99 -0.01 21.14 37.66
CA HIS A 99 -0.42 22.05 38.72
C HIS A 99 -0.31 21.42 40.13
N LEU A 100 -0.71 20.16 40.29
CA LEU A 100 -0.66 19.46 41.58
C LEU A 100 0.76 19.02 41.95
N SER A 101 1.52 18.50 40.98
CA SER A 101 2.90 18.02 41.20
C SER A 101 3.94 19.13 41.21
N LYS A 102 3.60 20.33 40.70
CA LYS A 102 4.51 21.43 40.34
C LYS A 102 5.53 21.07 39.25
N ALA A 103 5.41 19.89 38.63
CA ALA A 103 6.24 19.54 37.49
C ALA A 103 5.93 20.48 36.31
N MET A 104 6.97 21.02 35.69
CA MET A 104 6.94 21.76 34.42
C MET A 104 7.10 20.83 33.22
N GLY A 105 7.84 19.72 33.40
CA GLY A 105 8.04 18.68 32.39
C GLY A 105 7.42 17.36 32.84
N LEU A 106 6.66 16.70 31.98
CA LEU A 106 6.13 15.36 32.21
C LEU A 106 6.68 14.40 31.17
N VAL A 107 7.50 13.45 31.62
CA VAL A 107 8.06 12.38 30.79
C VAL A 107 7.18 11.15 30.89
N LEU A 108 6.60 10.72 29.77
CA LEU A 108 5.79 9.50 29.69
C LEU A 108 6.55 8.40 28.93
N LEU A 109 6.62 7.21 29.51
CA LEU A 109 7.30 6.04 28.94
C LEU A 109 6.30 4.89 28.75
N GLY A 110 6.00 4.48 27.53
CA GLY A 110 5.08 3.34 27.30
C GLY A 110 4.77 3.08 25.84
N SER A 111 3.91 2.10 25.57
CA SER A 111 3.32 1.88 24.24
C SER A 111 1.92 2.48 24.18
N ASP A 112 1.51 2.95 23.00
CA ASP A 112 0.13 3.41 22.77
C ASP A 112 -0.91 2.29 22.72
N SER A 113 -0.47 1.02 22.68
CA SER A 113 -1.38 -0.12 22.68
C SER A 113 -1.02 -1.12 23.78
N GLN A 114 -2.03 -1.84 24.28
CA GLN A 114 -1.80 -2.98 25.17
C GLN A 114 -1.25 -4.24 24.45
N GLN A 115 -0.86 -4.16 23.17
CA GLN A 115 -0.29 -5.31 22.47
C GLN A 115 1.17 -5.53 22.86
N LYS A 116 1.47 -6.78 23.23
CA LYS A 116 2.72 -7.27 23.84
C LYS A 116 4.02 -7.13 23.00
N SER A 117 4.04 -6.35 21.93
CA SER A 117 5.21 -6.25 21.04
C SER A 117 5.38 -4.87 20.39
N GLN A 118 4.77 -3.82 20.94
CA GLN A 118 5.00 -2.49 20.40
C GLN A 118 6.27 -1.88 21.00
N PRO A 119 7.03 -1.11 20.19
CA PRO A 119 8.23 -0.48 20.66
C PRO A 119 7.89 0.58 21.71
N LEU A 120 8.76 0.72 22.70
CA LEU A 120 8.60 1.68 23.79
C LEU A 120 8.64 3.11 23.26
N ARG A 121 7.76 4.00 23.72
CA ARG A 121 7.66 5.40 23.31
C ARG A 121 8.00 6.30 24.49
N VAL A 122 8.83 7.32 24.26
CA VAL A 122 9.19 8.39 25.20
C VAL A 122 8.54 9.67 24.74
N ARG A 123 7.76 10.30 25.61
CA ARG A 123 7.19 11.63 25.37
C ARG A 123 7.63 12.60 26.45
N LEU A 124 7.94 13.84 26.07
CA LEU A 124 8.06 14.96 26.99
C LEU A 124 6.90 15.91 26.72
N ILE A 125 6.17 16.28 27.76
CA ILE A 125 5.04 17.20 27.70
C ILE A 125 5.37 18.40 28.58
N ASP A 126 5.21 19.61 28.05
CA ASP A 126 5.18 20.81 28.88
C ASP A 126 3.84 20.84 29.60
N THR A 127 3.85 20.62 30.91
CA THR A 127 2.62 20.52 31.69
C THR A 127 1.91 21.86 31.84
N ARG A 128 2.58 22.99 31.62
CA ARG A 128 1.90 24.29 31.59
C ARG A 128 0.94 24.32 30.40
N SER A 129 1.36 23.68 29.30
CA SER A 129 0.70 23.77 28.00
C SER A 129 0.01 22.55 27.47
N SER A 130 0.32 21.42 28.05
CA SER A 130 0.00 20.11 27.50
C SER A 130 0.42 19.95 26.04
N VAL A 131 1.39 20.75 25.60
CA VAL A 131 2.04 20.60 24.31
C VAL A 131 3.15 19.58 24.45
N ARG A 132 3.23 18.72 23.45
CA ARG A 132 4.25 17.69 23.36
C ARG A 132 5.56 18.33 22.89
N LEU A 133 6.56 18.36 23.75
CA LEU A 133 7.90 18.85 23.44
C LEU A 133 8.79 17.76 22.86
N LEU A 134 8.54 16.48 23.14
CA LEU A 134 9.26 15.37 22.51
C LEU A 134 8.31 14.22 22.28
N ASP A 135 8.48 13.55 21.15
CA ASP A 135 7.83 12.27 20.90
C ASP A 135 8.74 11.33 20.12
N ARG A 136 9.16 10.25 20.77
CA ARG A 136 10.17 9.36 20.19
C ARG A 136 9.88 7.92 20.50
N VAL A 137 10.11 7.05 19.52
CA VAL A 137 10.14 5.60 19.73
C VAL A 137 11.56 5.19 20.07
N VAL A 138 11.67 4.40 21.13
CA VAL A 138 12.86 3.73 21.63
C VAL A 138 12.96 2.41 20.87
N ALA A 139 14.15 2.15 20.34
CA ALA A 139 14.41 0.94 19.58
C ALA A 139 14.42 -0.30 20.48
N ASP A 140 14.37 -1.49 19.90
CA ASP A 140 14.49 -2.76 20.65
C ASP A 140 15.96 -3.14 20.93
N ALA A 141 16.84 -2.12 21.10
CA ALA A 141 18.23 -2.30 21.52
C ALA A 141 18.30 -2.34 23.06
N SER A 142 19.44 -2.76 23.63
CA SER A 142 19.62 -2.79 25.08
C SER A 142 19.27 -1.42 25.68
N LEU A 143 18.51 -1.41 26.79
CA LEU A 143 18.06 -0.16 27.41
C LEU A 143 19.25 0.72 27.81
N ASP A 144 20.32 0.09 28.30
CA ASP A 144 21.55 0.77 28.73
C ASP A 144 22.18 1.60 27.60
N ASP A 145 22.23 1.06 26.38
CA ASP A 145 22.79 1.76 25.21
C ASP A 145 21.94 2.97 24.78
N GLN A 146 20.67 3.01 25.18
CA GLN A 146 19.71 4.02 24.74
C GLN A 146 19.45 5.12 25.76
N VAL A 147 19.68 4.86 27.06
CA VAL A 147 19.42 5.84 28.14
C VAL A 147 20.13 7.16 27.88
N ASP A 148 21.41 7.13 27.51
CA ASP A 148 22.18 8.35 27.21
C ASP A 148 21.60 9.13 26.02
N ILE A 149 21.16 8.42 24.98
CA ILE A 149 20.57 9.01 23.79
C ILE A 149 19.21 9.64 24.11
N ILE A 150 18.41 8.97 24.94
CA ILE A 150 17.09 9.45 25.37
C ILE A 150 17.26 10.66 26.30
N ARG A 151 18.19 10.60 27.25
CA ARG A 151 18.53 11.71 28.14
C ARG A 151 18.90 12.96 27.36
N GLN A 152 19.84 12.84 26.41
CA GLN A 152 20.26 13.97 25.57
C GLN A 152 19.09 14.55 24.77
N ALA A 153 18.19 13.69 24.26
CA ALA A 153 17.01 14.13 23.54
C ALA A 153 16.00 14.85 24.44
N LEU A 154 15.77 14.36 25.66
CA LEU A 154 14.90 14.99 26.64
C LEU A 154 15.43 16.37 27.06
N LEU A 155 16.72 16.47 27.39
CA LEU A 155 17.34 17.74 27.77
C LEU A 155 17.29 18.76 26.63
N ALA A 156 17.55 18.34 25.39
CA ALA A 156 17.44 19.22 24.23
C ALA A 156 16.00 19.69 23.99
N ALA A 157 15.02 18.79 24.08
CA ALA A 157 13.60 19.10 23.89
C ALA A 157 13.00 19.94 25.03
N ALA A 158 13.63 19.94 26.20
CA ALA A 158 13.17 20.70 27.37
C ALA A 158 13.66 22.16 27.38
N ALA A 159 14.40 22.61 26.37
CA ALA A 159 14.85 23.99 26.29
C ALA A 159 13.69 25.02 26.44
N PRO A 160 12.48 24.81 25.88
CA PRO A 160 11.33 25.69 26.08
C PRO A 160 10.77 25.73 27.52
N LEU A 161 11.10 24.75 28.36
CA LEU A 161 10.69 24.76 29.77
C LEU A 161 11.46 25.82 30.58
N SER A 162 12.68 26.19 30.15
CA SER A 162 13.49 27.25 30.77
C SER A 162 13.07 28.65 30.34
N VAL A 163 12.27 28.77 29.29
CA VAL A 163 11.87 30.06 28.72
C VAL A 163 10.59 30.55 29.40
N SER A 164 10.54 31.84 29.71
CA SER A 164 9.37 32.45 30.30
C SER A 164 8.18 32.41 29.32
N GLU A 165 6.96 32.25 29.85
CA GLU A 165 5.74 32.15 29.02
C GLU A 165 5.57 33.32 28.04
N LYS A 166 6.05 34.52 28.41
CA LYS A 166 5.99 35.72 27.56
C LYS A 166 6.94 35.69 26.37
N GLN A 167 8.02 34.92 26.46
CA GLN A 167 9.02 34.77 25.41
C GLN A 167 8.72 33.58 24.50
N LEU A 168 7.93 32.61 24.99
CA LEU A 168 7.52 31.44 24.23
C LEU A 168 6.66 31.79 23.02
N ARG A 169 6.89 31.03 21.95
CA ARG A 169 6.25 31.22 20.65
C ARG A 169 5.80 29.89 20.12
N PHE A 170 4.55 29.86 19.69
CA PHE A 170 3.94 28.66 19.17
C PHE A 170 3.96 28.77 17.65
N ILE A 171 4.61 27.83 16.98
CA ILE A 171 4.65 27.78 15.53
C ILE A 171 4.19 26.40 15.06
N SER A 172 3.32 26.36 14.06
CA SER A 172 3.01 25.12 13.34
C SER A 172 3.58 25.23 11.94
N VAL A 173 4.48 24.31 11.59
CA VAL A 173 5.05 24.22 10.24
C VAL A 173 4.15 23.31 9.42
N MET A 174 3.40 23.89 8.49
CA MET A 174 2.59 23.12 7.55
C MET A 174 3.50 22.45 6.51
N PRO A 175 3.08 21.32 5.91
CA PRO A 175 3.83 20.72 4.81
C PRO A 175 4.10 21.77 3.73
N VAL A 176 5.37 21.93 3.37
CA VAL A 176 5.77 22.77 2.24
C VAL A 176 5.12 22.17 0.99
N LEU A 177 4.53 23.00 0.15
CA LEU A 177 3.93 22.57 -1.11
C LEU A 177 4.74 23.14 -2.28
N SER A 178 4.78 22.42 -3.39
CA SER A 178 5.26 23.00 -4.64
C SER A 178 4.28 24.07 -5.11
N ALA A 179 4.77 25.28 -5.33
CA ALA A 179 4.01 26.35 -5.98
C ALA A 179 3.97 26.19 -7.51
N GLU A 180 4.71 25.22 -8.07
CA GLU A 180 4.65 24.86 -9.49
C GLU A 180 3.55 23.82 -9.79
N PRO A 181 2.85 23.94 -10.94
CA PRO A 181 1.84 22.97 -11.36
C PRO A 181 2.38 21.54 -11.45
N GLY A 182 1.60 20.57 -10.97
CA GLY A 182 1.95 19.14 -11.02
C GLY A 182 2.78 18.63 -9.84
N ASN A 183 3.14 19.51 -8.90
CA ASN A 183 3.98 19.19 -7.73
C ASN A 183 5.36 18.57 -8.08
N PRO A 184 6.12 19.16 -9.01
CA PRO A 184 7.42 18.62 -9.46
C PRO A 184 8.52 18.67 -8.39
N MET A 185 8.29 19.35 -7.27
CA MET A 185 9.29 19.65 -6.24
C MET A 185 8.98 18.97 -4.90
N HIS A 186 8.13 17.93 -4.92
CA HIS A 186 7.64 17.27 -3.71
C HIS A 186 8.76 16.77 -2.80
N ALA A 187 9.84 16.19 -3.35
CA ALA A 187 10.96 15.69 -2.55
C ALA A 187 11.67 16.82 -1.80
N GLU A 188 11.92 17.95 -2.48
CA GLU A 188 12.54 19.11 -1.85
C GLU A 188 11.59 19.82 -0.87
N CYS A 189 10.29 19.81 -1.12
CA CYS A 189 9.28 20.28 -0.18
C CYS A 189 9.24 19.44 1.11
N ASP A 190 9.22 18.10 1.00
CA ASP A 190 9.21 17.20 2.16
C ASP A 190 10.50 17.34 2.98
N MET A 191 11.63 17.42 2.30
CA MET A 191 12.92 17.67 2.92
C MET A 191 12.96 19.03 3.62
N LEU A 192 12.50 20.11 2.96
CA LEU A 192 12.45 21.44 3.56
C LEU A 192 11.51 21.49 4.77
N THR A 193 10.37 20.79 4.72
CA THR A 193 9.45 20.64 5.86
C THR A 193 10.20 20.03 7.05
N THR A 194 10.89 18.91 6.81
CA THR A 194 11.67 18.19 7.83
C THR A 194 12.74 19.09 8.45
N LEU A 195 13.48 19.80 7.60
CA LEU A 195 14.54 20.71 8.02
C LEU A 195 14.02 21.91 8.82
N LEU A 196 12.91 22.52 8.39
CA LEU A 196 12.31 23.66 9.10
C LEU A 196 11.74 23.23 10.46
N SER A 197 11.02 22.11 10.52
CA SER A 197 10.53 21.57 11.79
C SER A 197 11.68 21.28 12.75
N ALA A 198 12.75 20.64 12.27
CA ALA A 198 13.93 20.38 13.08
C ALA A 198 14.61 21.67 13.55
N GLU A 199 14.66 22.71 12.72
CA GLU A 199 15.30 23.98 13.08
C GLU A 199 14.50 24.75 14.13
N PHE A 200 13.19 24.93 13.94
CA PHE A 200 12.35 25.61 14.92
C PHE A 200 12.30 24.86 16.25
N PHE A 201 12.37 23.53 16.22
CA PHE A 201 12.40 22.71 17.43
C PHE A 201 13.66 22.96 18.29
N ARG A 202 14.76 23.43 17.70
CA ARG A 202 16.01 23.71 18.42
C ARG A 202 16.02 25.06 19.12
N LEU A 203 15.15 25.98 18.72
CA LEU A 203 15.12 27.31 19.27
C LEU A 203 14.40 27.26 20.62
N PRO A 204 15.06 27.63 21.74
CA PRO A 204 14.46 27.53 23.06
C PRO A 204 13.15 28.32 23.19
N GLU A 205 13.00 29.45 22.49
CA GLU A 205 11.76 30.23 22.54
C GLU A 205 10.62 29.65 21.71
N PHE A 206 10.85 28.59 20.93
CA PHE A 206 9.84 28.04 20.02
C PHE A 206 9.32 26.70 20.51
N VAL A 207 7.99 26.58 20.42
CA VAL A 207 7.25 25.33 20.59
C VAL A 207 6.63 25.01 19.24
N VAL A 208 7.15 23.96 18.61
CA VAL A 208 6.63 23.48 17.32
C VAL A 208 5.39 22.63 17.58
N LEU A 209 4.24 23.12 17.16
CA LEU A 209 2.96 22.43 17.30
C LEU A 209 2.76 21.46 16.14
N GLU A 210 2.49 20.19 16.48
CA GLU A 210 2.03 19.22 15.50
C GLU A 210 0.64 19.61 15.00
N ARG A 211 0.25 19.06 13.85
CA ARG A 211 -1.05 19.35 13.25
C ARG A 211 -2.21 19.01 14.19
N GLU A 212 -2.11 17.93 14.95
CA GLU A 212 -3.12 17.53 15.94
C GLU A 212 -3.21 18.53 17.10
N ASP A 213 -2.09 19.17 17.50
CA ASP A 213 -2.10 20.24 18.50
C ASP A 213 -2.85 21.47 17.96
N LEU A 214 -2.57 21.84 16.71
CA LEU A 214 -3.21 22.97 16.04
C LEU A 214 -4.71 22.75 15.82
N GLU A 215 -5.10 21.57 15.33
CA GLU A 215 -6.50 21.18 15.13
C GLU A 215 -7.27 21.25 16.44
N ARG A 216 -6.69 20.79 17.57
CA ARG A 216 -7.30 20.96 18.89
C ARG A 216 -7.47 22.43 19.29
N LEU A 217 -6.38 23.20 19.23
CA LEU A 217 -6.39 24.64 19.58
C LEU A 217 -7.41 25.43 18.76
N THR A 218 -7.74 24.96 17.56
CA THR A 218 -8.72 25.58 16.68
C THR A 218 -10.14 25.05 16.84
N ALA A 219 -10.31 23.74 17.08
CA ALA A 219 -11.59 23.06 17.17
C ALA A 219 -12.28 23.24 18.54
N GLU A 220 -11.53 23.28 19.64
CA GLU A 220 -12.10 23.48 20.96
C GLU A 220 -12.71 24.90 21.05
N ARG A 221 -14.02 24.95 21.31
CA ARG A 221 -14.77 26.20 21.45
C ARG A 221 -14.61 26.81 22.85
N ASP A 222 -14.29 25.96 23.82
CA ASP A 222 -14.19 26.27 25.26
C ASP A 222 -12.73 26.32 25.76
N VAL A 223 -11.78 26.59 24.86
CA VAL A 223 -10.38 26.81 25.26
C VAL A 223 -10.33 28.02 26.19
N SER A 224 -9.91 27.82 27.43
CA SER A 224 -9.89 28.85 28.47
C SER A 224 -8.49 29.09 29.04
N GLY A 225 -8.30 30.24 29.68
CA GLY A 225 -7.04 30.58 30.33
C GLY A 225 -5.86 30.72 29.36
N ILE A 226 -4.79 29.98 29.65
CA ILE A 226 -3.51 30.08 28.95
C ILE A 226 -3.60 29.54 27.51
N GLU A 227 -4.35 28.47 27.27
CA GLU A 227 -4.50 27.89 25.93
C GLU A 227 -5.18 28.87 24.94
N LEU A 228 -6.10 29.72 25.44
CA LEU A 228 -6.75 30.76 24.62
C LEU A 228 -5.74 31.83 24.19
N LYS A 229 -4.81 32.21 25.08
CA LYS A 229 -3.71 33.12 24.75
C LYS A 229 -2.82 32.50 23.68
N TRP A 230 -2.57 31.20 23.75
CA TRP A 230 -1.75 30.52 22.75
C TRP A 230 -2.42 30.37 21.42
N ARG A 231 -3.74 30.16 21.36
CA ARG A 231 -4.47 30.19 20.08
C ARG A 231 -4.20 31.50 19.33
N GLY A 232 -4.22 32.64 20.03
CA GLY A 232 -3.89 33.95 19.46
C GLY A 232 -2.39 34.20 19.20
N ALA A 233 -1.51 33.52 19.94
CA ALA A 233 -0.06 33.60 19.77
C ALA A 233 0.49 32.62 18.71
N THR A 234 -0.28 31.60 18.36
CA THR A 234 0.13 30.54 17.43
C THR A 234 0.27 31.11 16.02
N ARG A 235 1.41 30.86 15.40
CA ARG A 235 1.67 31.18 13.99
C ARG A 235 1.69 29.91 13.17
N MET A 236 0.87 29.86 12.14
CA MET A 236 0.87 28.80 11.15
C MET A 236 1.74 29.26 9.98
N LEU A 237 2.82 28.53 9.73
CA LEU A 237 3.73 28.76 8.63
C LEU A 237 3.36 27.85 7.46
N GLU A 238 2.75 28.43 6.43
CA GLU A 238 2.48 27.78 5.14
C GLU A 238 3.58 28.18 4.16
N LEU A 239 4.14 27.23 3.41
CA LEU A 239 5.18 27.52 2.42
C LEU A 239 4.83 26.97 1.04
N GLY A 240 4.95 27.82 0.03
CA GLY A 240 5.00 27.44 -1.37
C GLY A 240 6.43 27.51 -1.90
N LEU A 241 6.92 26.46 -2.54
CA LEU A 241 8.28 26.38 -3.06
C LEU A 241 8.27 26.30 -4.59
N ARG A 242 9.02 27.18 -5.27
CA ARG A 242 9.19 27.19 -6.74
C ARG A 242 10.64 27.46 -7.12
N ARG A 243 11.02 27.11 -8.35
CA ARG A 243 12.32 27.46 -8.93
C ARG A 243 12.36 28.96 -9.26
N ASN A 244 13.54 29.56 -9.16
CA ASN A 244 13.74 30.91 -9.69
C ASN A 244 13.69 30.90 -11.23
N GLU A 245 13.65 32.08 -11.84
CA GLU A 245 13.47 32.24 -13.30
C GLU A 245 14.61 31.57 -14.10
N ALA A 246 15.82 31.52 -13.53
CA ALA A 246 16.99 30.89 -14.14
C ALA A 246 17.08 29.38 -13.87
N ASN A 247 16.21 28.80 -13.05
CA ASN A 247 16.29 27.42 -12.55
C ASN A 247 17.65 27.07 -11.90
N THR A 248 18.33 28.07 -11.36
CA THR A 248 19.61 27.92 -10.62
C THR A 248 19.40 27.85 -9.11
N GLY A 249 18.23 28.25 -8.63
CA GLY A 249 17.89 28.31 -7.21
C GLY A 249 16.38 28.22 -6.94
N TRP A 250 15.98 28.71 -5.77
CA TRP A 250 14.64 28.52 -5.21
C TRP A 250 14.04 29.84 -4.72
N ILE A 251 12.73 29.93 -4.81
CA ILE A 251 11.92 30.99 -4.20
C ILE A 251 10.89 30.31 -3.30
N ALA A 252 10.91 30.65 -2.01
CA ALA A 252 9.94 30.18 -1.03
C ALA A 252 8.98 31.33 -0.68
N SER A 253 7.71 31.17 -1.05
CA SER A 253 6.63 32.05 -0.62
C SER A 253 6.13 31.57 0.74
N CYS A 254 6.47 32.31 1.79
CA CYS A 254 6.12 32.02 3.17
C CYS A 254 4.86 32.82 3.55
N ARG A 255 3.85 32.13 4.08
CA ARG A 255 2.65 32.75 4.62
C ARG A 255 2.56 32.44 6.11
N LEU A 256 2.60 33.48 6.92
CA LEU A 256 2.43 33.41 8.37
C LEU A 256 1.00 33.85 8.70
N ALA A 257 0.19 32.91 9.17
CA ALA A 257 -1.20 33.15 9.57
C ALA A 257 -1.39 32.88 11.06
N THR A 258 -2.37 33.54 11.68
CA THR A 258 -2.80 33.21 13.04
C THR A 258 -4.17 32.54 12.98
N PRO A 259 -4.37 31.38 13.62
CA PRO A 259 -5.64 30.67 13.52
C PRO A 259 -6.81 31.51 14.06
N GLY A 260 -7.83 31.73 13.22
CA GLY A 260 -9.09 32.38 13.61
C GLY A 260 -9.06 33.91 13.72
N ASN A 261 -7.93 34.58 13.50
CA ASN A 261 -7.93 36.05 13.43
C ASN A 261 -6.64 36.58 12.77
N GLY A 262 -6.78 37.53 11.83
CA GLY A 262 -5.67 38.31 11.29
C GLY A 262 -5.44 38.18 9.78
N ASN A 263 -4.98 39.27 9.17
CA ASN A 263 -4.46 39.27 7.80
C ASN A 263 -3.14 38.47 7.77
N PRO A 264 -3.02 37.43 6.92
CA PRO A 264 -1.78 36.68 6.83
C PRO A 264 -0.64 37.58 6.33
N GLN A 265 0.54 37.42 6.93
CA GLN A 265 1.75 38.05 6.43
C GLN A 265 2.35 37.19 5.34
N LEU A 266 2.68 37.80 4.20
CA LEU A 266 3.29 37.13 3.06
C LEU A 266 4.71 37.63 2.91
N VAL A 267 5.65 36.70 2.80
CA VAL A 267 7.07 37.00 2.63
C VAL A 267 7.65 36.09 1.57
N GLU A 268 8.41 36.64 0.62
CA GLU A 268 9.17 35.86 -0.35
C GLU A 268 10.63 35.76 0.08
N VAL A 269 11.14 34.54 0.19
CA VAL A 269 12.55 34.25 0.49
C VAL A 269 13.22 33.69 -0.76
N ARG A 270 14.31 34.32 -1.19
CA ARG A 270 15.05 33.95 -2.41
C ARG A 270 16.41 33.33 -2.10
N CYS A 271 16.70 32.21 -2.76
CA CYS A 271 18.00 31.54 -2.72
C CYS A 271 18.49 31.33 -4.16
N GLU A 272 19.64 31.90 -4.50
CA GLU A 272 20.19 31.88 -5.87
C GLU A 272 20.76 30.52 -6.28
N THR A 273 21.01 29.66 -5.29
CA THR A 273 21.60 28.33 -5.47
C THR A 273 20.57 27.25 -5.15
N LYS A 274 20.81 26.02 -5.62
CA LYS A 274 20.01 24.85 -5.22
C LYS A 274 20.37 24.28 -3.85
N ASN A 275 20.96 25.10 -2.96
CA ASN A 275 21.34 24.68 -1.62
C ASN A 275 20.16 24.81 -0.65
N ILE A 276 19.54 23.67 -0.32
CA ILE A 276 18.39 23.62 0.59
C ILE A 276 18.73 24.13 2.00
N ALA A 277 19.98 23.95 2.47
CA ALA A 277 20.42 24.41 3.78
C ALA A 277 20.52 25.94 3.85
N GLU A 278 20.98 26.55 2.75
CA GLU A 278 21.02 28.02 2.61
C GLU A 278 19.59 28.57 2.60
N LEU A 279 18.68 27.97 1.81
CA LEU A 279 17.28 28.36 1.76
C LEU A 279 16.60 28.24 3.13
N ARG A 280 16.79 27.12 3.84
CA ARG A 280 16.28 26.92 5.20
C ARG A 280 16.73 28.04 6.13
N SER A 281 18.03 28.33 6.16
CA SER A 281 18.60 29.35 7.05
C SER A 281 18.00 30.74 6.77
N LYS A 282 17.79 31.08 5.50
CA LYS A 282 17.11 32.32 5.10
C LYS A 282 15.64 32.36 5.52
N ILE A 283 14.91 31.24 5.35
CA ILE A 283 13.51 31.14 5.78
C ILE A 283 13.40 31.31 7.29
N VAL A 284 14.25 30.63 8.06
CA VAL A 284 14.24 30.71 9.53
C VAL A 284 14.55 32.13 9.99
N ALA A 285 15.59 32.76 9.43
CA ALA A 285 15.91 34.15 9.74
C ALA A 285 14.73 35.10 9.45
N GLU A 286 14.06 34.92 8.31
CA GLU A 286 12.92 35.76 7.95
C GLU A 286 11.72 35.52 8.85
N VAL A 287 11.37 34.25 9.13
CA VAL A 287 10.28 33.91 10.04
C VAL A 287 10.56 34.44 11.45
N LEU A 288 11.81 34.35 11.93
CA LEU A 288 12.22 34.93 13.20
C LEU A 288 11.90 36.43 13.26
N ASN A 289 12.22 37.20 12.22
CA ASN A 289 11.92 38.63 12.17
C ASN A 289 10.40 38.90 12.32
N HIS A 290 9.55 38.13 11.66
CA HIS A 290 8.09 38.37 11.68
C HIS A 290 7.38 37.89 12.95
N VAL A 291 7.91 36.88 13.62
CA VAL A 291 7.31 36.34 14.86
C VAL A 291 7.87 37.00 16.13
N GLY A 292 8.61 38.11 15.98
CA GLY A 292 9.14 38.96 17.06
C GLY A 292 10.51 38.53 17.59
N GLY A 293 11.29 37.78 16.80
CA GLY A 293 12.51 37.02 17.18
C GLY A 293 13.79 37.76 17.02
N GLU A 294 13.67 39.07 16.90
CA GLU A 294 14.80 39.96 16.74
C GLU A 294 15.73 39.80 17.95
N GLY A 295 16.98 39.41 17.67
CA GLY A 295 18.01 39.22 18.70
C GLY A 295 18.15 37.80 19.25
N VAL A 296 17.32 36.83 18.83
CA VAL A 296 17.58 35.41 19.15
C VAL A 296 18.88 34.99 18.47
N ALA A 297 19.90 34.68 19.27
CA ALA A 297 21.19 34.24 18.77
C ALA A 297 21.04 32.85 18.12
N TYR A 298 20.92 32.85 16.80
CA TYR A 298 20.81 31.65 15.99
C TYR A 298 22.21 31.11 15.65
N ASP A 299 22.74 30.21 16.47
CA ASP A 299 23.96 29.46 16.15
C ASP A 299 23.58 28.19 15.37
N ALA A 300 23.52 28.33 14.04
CA ALA A 300 23.21 27.22 13.15
C ALA A 300 24.34 26.18 13.25
N ASP A 301 24.00 24.96 13.64
CA ASP A 301 24.91 23.82 13.47
C ASP A 301 25.47 23.80 12.05
N SER A 302 26.72 23.36 11.94
CA SER A 302 27.25 23.02 10.62
C SER A 302 26.38 21.94 9.98
N ALA A 303 26.24 22.00 8.65
CA ALA A 303 25.47 21.02 7.89
C ALA A 303 25.90 19.56 8.17
N GLU A 304 27.18 19.32 8.49
CA GLU A 304 27.71 18.00 8.84
C GLU A 304 27.22 17.50 10.21
N GLN A 305 27.19 18.38 11.23
CA GLN A 305 26.70 18.03 12.57
C GLN A 305 25.21 17.69 12.54
N GLU A 306 24.44 18.45 11.77
CA GLU A 306 23.01 18.22 11.58
C GLU A 306 22.75 16.96 10.76
N ALA A 307 23.49 16.73 9.67
CA ALA A 307 23.42 15.47 8.92
C ALA A 307 23.74 14.25 9.80
N ALA A 308 24.73 14.37 10.69
CA ALA A 308 25.06 13.31 11.66
C ALA A 308 23.93 13.06 12.68
N ARG A 309 23.10 14.06 12.99
CA ARG A 309 21.90 13.89 13.81
C ARG A 309 20.83 13.11 13.07
N PHE A 310 20.56 13.45 11.81
CA PHE A 310 19.63 12.68 10.97
C PHE A 310 20.12 11.25 10.75
N ASP A 311 21.43 11.02 10.56
CA ASP A 311 22.01 9.67 10.50
C ASP A 311 21.65 8.83 11.74
N ARG A 312 21.68 9.43 12.94
CA ARG A 312 21.27 8.76 14.18
C ARG A 312 19.77 8.45 14.19
N GLN A 313 18.94 9.38 13.71
CA GLN A 313 17.48 9.16 13.59
C GLN A 313 17.14 8.01 12.63
N VAL A 314 17.82 7.92 11.50
CA VAL A 314 17.68 6.80 10.55
C VAL A 314 17.96 5.45 11.22
N GLN A 315 19.02 5.35 12.05
CA GLN A 315 19.31 4.10 12.75
C GLN A 315 18.23 3.72 13.75
N LEU A 316 17.66 4.70 14.45
CA LEU A 316 16.60 4.44 15.43
C LEU A 316 15.34 3.92 14.78
N PHE A 317 14.90 4.55 13.69
CA PHE A 317 13.73 4.08 12.95
C PHE A 317 13.92 2.67 12.42
N ARG A 318 15.12 2.31 11.94
CA ARG A 318 15.45 0.93 11.56
C ARG A 318 15.32 -0.06 12.71
N SER A 319 15.91 0.27 13.85
CA SER A 319 15.96 -0.64 14.99
C SER A 319 14.61 -0.80 15.70
N ALA A 320 13.66 0.11 15.48
CA ALA A 320 12.31 -0.01 16.01
C ALA A 320 11.47 -1.11 15.31
N SER A 321 11.95 -1.71 14.21
CA SER A 321 11.24 -2.74 13.41
C SER A 321 9.80 -2.39 13.01
N ALA A 322 9.41 -1.12 13.15
CA ALA A 322 8.08 -0.63 12.87
C ALA A 322 8.02 -0.33 11.37
N ARG A 323 7.41 -1.24 10.61
CA ARG A 323 7.18 -1.06 9.17
C ARG A 323 6.55 0.30 8.87
N ASP A 324 5.69 0.77 9.77
CA ASP A 324 4.93 2.02 9.66
C ASP A 324 5.81 3.30 9.74
N ARG A 325 7.14 3.19 9.84
CA ARG A 325 8.09 4.33 9.92
C ARG A 325 9.20 4.31 8.89
N GLU A 326 9.11 3.47 7.85
CA GLU A 326 10.11 3.49 6.78
C GLU A 326 10.12 4.83 6.02
N MET A 327 8.97 5.48 5.90
CA MET A 327 8.86 6.82 5.36
C MET A 327 9.67 7.87 6.16
N ASP A 328 9.63 7.81 7.49
CA ASP A 328 10.39 8.71 8.35
C ASP A 328 11.89 8.46 8.22
N ALA A 329 12.30 7.18 8.20
CA ALA A 329 13.69 6.80 7.97
C ALA A 329 14.21 7.30 6.61
N TYR A 330 13.39 7.21 5.56
CA TYR A 330 13.69 7.77 4.25
C TYR A 330 13.88 9.29 4.30
N LYS A 331 12.93 10.04 4.87
CA LYS A 331 12.99 11.50 4.97
C LYS A 331 14.23 11.97 5.72
N MET A 332 14.57 11.33 6.83
CA MET A 332 15.78 11.65 7.58
C MET A 332 17.05 11.31 6.81
N ALA A 333 17.10 10.17 6.12
CA ALA A 333 18.24 9.82 5.29
C ALA A 333 18.44 10.84 4.17
N GLU A 334 17.35 11.30 3.53
CA GLU A 334 17.39 12.28 2.46
C GLU A 334 17.84 13.65 2.98
N ALA A 335 17.31 14.10 4.11
CA ALA A 335 17.75 15.33 4.78
C ALA A 335 19.26 15.27 5.12
N ALA A 336 19.75 14.15 5.68
CA ALA A 336 21.17 13.96 5.98
C ALA A 336 22.02 14.06 4.70
N TYR A 337 21.60 13.40 3.63
CA TYR A 337 22.32 13.42 2.36
C TYR A 337 22.35 14.81 1.71
N ALA A 338 21.25 15.56 1.79
CA ALA A 338 21.18 16.90 1.21
C ALA A 338 22.01 17.94 1.98
N LEU A 339 22.07 17.82 3.32
CA LEU A 339 22.92 18.67 4.15
C LEU A 339 24.40 18.38 3.92
N ALA A 340 24.79 17.11 3.87
CA ALA A 340 26.19 16.73 3.70
C ALA A 340 26.36 15.42 2.93
N ALA A 341 26.38 15.55 1.60
CA ALA A 341 26.42 14.42 0.68
C ALA A 341 27.71 13.60 0.80
N ASN A 342 27.59 12.33 1.17
CA ASN A 342 28.67 11.34 1.12
C ASN A 342 28.14 9.96 0.71
N ARG A 343 29.05 9.00 0.47
CA ARG A 343 28.65 7.67 -0.02
C ARG A 343 27.78 6.90 0.97
N LYS A 344 28.10 6.95 2.27
CA LYS A 344 27.36 6.27 3.33
C LYS A 344 25.91 6.75 3.41
N ARG A 345 25.70 8.07 3.33
CA ARG A 345 24.37 8.70 3.34
C ARG A 345 23.60 8.42 2.07
N PHE A 346 24.26 8.47 0.91
CA PHE A 346 23.64 8.03 -0.35
C PHE A 346 23.14 6.58 -0.25
N ASP A 347 23.98 5.65 0.21
CA ASP A 347 23.59 4.25 0.37
C ASP A 347 22.46 4.07 1.41
N ALA A 348 22.36 4.94 2.41
CA ALA A 348 21.26 4.97 3.38
C ALA A 348 19.94 5.42 2.73
N VAL A 349 19.94 6.52 1.98
CA VAL A 349 18.77 7.01 1.21
C VAL A 349 18.29 5.95 0.24
N MET A 350 19.22 5.36 -0.52
CA MET A 350 18.93 4.36 -1.54
C MET A 350 18.29 3.09 -0.97
N ARG A 351 18.59 2.75 0.29
CA ARG A 351 17.94 1.63 0.97
C ARG A 351 16.52 2.01 1.38
N HIS A 352 16.37 3.11 2.12
CA HIS A 352 15.07 3.48 2.67
C HIS A 352 14.06 3.96 1.63
N ILE A 353 14.50 4.58 0.54
CA ILE A 353 13.60 4.94 -0.55
C ILE A 353 12.97 3.69 -1.16
N VAL A 354 13.70 2.57 -1.21
CA VAL A 354 13.19 1.31 -1.72
C VAL A 354 12.12 0.75 -0.78
N ASP A 355 12.43 0.70 0.51
CA ASP A 355 11.51 0.22 1.54
C ASP A 355 10.21 1.08 1.57
N ALA A 356 10.35 2.40 1.46
CA ALA A 356 9.23 3.35 1.43
C ALA A 356 8.35 3.22 0.16
N ILE A 357 8.95 2.98 -1.02
CA ILE A 357 8.15 2.71 -2.24
C ILE A 357 7.37 1.40 -2.07
N GLU A 358 7.97 0.35 -1.49
CA GLU A 358 7.30 -0.93 -1.27
C GLU A 358 6.14 -0.80 -0.27
N GLU A 359 6.32 -0.07 0.81
CA GLU A 359 5.28 0.26 1.79
C GLU A 359 4.09 0.94 1.11
N HIS A 360 4.32 2.04 0.40
CA HIS A 360 3.25 2.75 -0.32
C HIS A 360 2.61 1.92 -1.43
N ALA A 361 3.37 1.10 -2.15
CA ALA A 361 2.82 0.18 -3.14
C ALA A 361 1.88 -0.86 -2.49
N ASN A 362 2.27 -1.40 -1.34
CA ASN A 362 1.46 -2.36 -0.59
C ASN A 362 0.17 -1.73 -0.03
N GLU A 363 0.24 -0.47 0.38
CA GLU A 363 -0.92 0.33 0.79
C GLU A 363 -1.75 0.88 -0.38
N LYS A 364 -1.32 0.63 -1.62
CA LYS A 364 -1.93 1.14 -2.86
C LYS A 364 -1.91 2.66 -2.97
N GLN A 365 -0.95 3.32 -2.33
CA GLN A 365 -0.64 4.73 -2.51
C GLN A 365 0.27 4.92 -3.74
N TRP A 366 -0.22 4.52 -4.92
CA TRP A 366 0.59 4.39 -6.14
C TRP A 366 1.26 5.69 -6.57
N LEU A 367 0.57 6.82 -6.46
CA LEU A 367 1.13 8.13 -6.79
C LEU A 367 2.36 8.47 -5.93
N SER A 368 2.30 8.22 -4.62
CA SER A 368 3.42 8.42 -3.69
C SER A 368 4.58 7.48 -4.03
N ALA A 369 4.28 6.19 -4.26
CA ALA A 369 5.26 5.19 -4.68
C ALA A 369 5.97 5.57 -6.00
N LEU A 370 5.22 6.11 -6.97
CA LEU A 370 5.78 6.56 -8.26
C LEU A 370 6.64 7.81 -8.12
N ARG A 371 6.24 8.80 -7.30
CA ARG A 371 7.06 9.99 -7.02
C ARG A 371 8.40 9.63 -6.37
N LEU A 372 8.38 8.75 -5.37
CA LEU A 372 9.60 8.19 -4.78
C LEU A 372 10.40 7.38 -5.81
N GLY A 373 9.72 6.68 -6.73
CA GLY A 373 10.34 6.01 -7.86
C GLY A 373 11.11 6.94 -8.80
N VAL A 374 10.54 8.11 -9.13
CA VAL A 374 11.22 9.17 -9.91
C VAL A 374 12.45 9.64 -9.14
N ARG A 375 12.25 10.06 -7.89
CA ARG A 375 13.33 10.57 -7.02
C ARG A 375 14.48 9.58 -6.86
N HIS A 376 14.16 8.30 -6.69
CA HIS A 376 15.13 7.22 -6.65
C HIS A 376 16.00 7.16 -7.92
N GLN A 377 15.41 7.34 -9.12
CA GLN A 377 16.20 7.35 -10.35
C GLN A 377 17.01 8.63 -10.52
N GLU A 378 16.48 9.79 -10.13
CA GLU A 378 17.22 11.06 -10.14
C GLU A 378 18.48 10.98 -9.30
N LEU A 379 18.36 10.50 -8.05
CA LEU A 379 19.49 10.32 -7.13
C LEU A 379 20.55 9.38 -7.71
N LYS A 380 20.13 8.25 -8.32
CA LYS A 380 21.05 7.33 -9.00
C LYS A 380 21.77 7.98 -10.17
N LEU A 381 21.06 8.76 -10.99
CA LEU A 381 21.64 9.43 -12.15
C LEU A 381 22.63 10.51 -11.70
N ALA A 382 22.29 11.30 -10.70
CA ALA A 382 23.16 12.32 -10.13
C ALA A 382 24.42 11.72 -9.46
N ASP A 383 24.28 10.67 -8.63
CA ASP A 383 25.42 9.95 -8.04
C ASP A 383 26.29 9.33 -9.13
N LEU A 384 25.68 8.75 -10.16
CA LEU A 384 26.42 8.25 -11.31
C LEU A 384 27.21 9.39 -11.94
N GLN A 385 26.59 10.48 -12.35
CA GLN A 385 27.27 11.63 -12.96
C GLN A 385 28.46 12.13 -12.12
N LYS A 386 28.24 12.38 -10.82
CA LYS A 386 29.24 12.94 -9.91
C LYS A 386 30.35 11.97 -9.55
N ASN A 387 30.00 10.76 -9.11
CA ASN A 387 30.93 9.85 -8.45
C ASN A 387 31.39 8.69 -9.34
N GLY A 388 30.64 8.33 -10.38
CA GLY A 388 30.85 7.05 -11.06
C GLY A 388 30.14 5.90 -10.37
N SER A 389 29.60 4.94 -11.15
CA SER A 389 29.02 3.73 -10.58
C SER A 389 30.13 2.99 -9.84
N SER A 390 29.96 2.76 -8.54
CA SER A 390 30.89 1.95 -7.73
C SER A 390 31.13 0.60 -8.38
N LEU A 391 30.07 0.00 -8.93
CA LEU A 391 30.14 -1.26 -9.66
C LEU A 391 30.95 -1.15 -10.95
N ILE A 392 30.72 -0.13 -11.79
CA ILE A 392 31.52 0.05 -13.01
C ILE A 392 32.98 0.25 -12.62
N ARG A 393 33.27 1.14 -11.66
CA ARG A 393 34.64 1.37 -11.17
C ARG A 393 35.28 0.10 -10.63
N MET A 394 34.52 -0.75 -9.95
CA MET A 394 34.98 -2.04 -9.45
C MET A 394 35.30 -2.98 -10.62
N MET A 395 34.39 -3.14 -11.58
CA MET A 395 34.57 -4.05 -12.72
C MET A 395 35.64 -3.57 -13.71
N THR A 396 35.85 -2.26 -13.86
CA THR A 396 36.85 -1.70 -14.78
C THR A 396 38.27 -1.78 -14.21
N ARG A 397 38.41 -1.96 -12.89
CA ARG A 397 39.71 -2.09 -12.19
C ARG A 397 40.16 -3.54 -11.97
N MET A 398 39.30 -4.52 -12.24
CA MET A 398 39.61 -5.94 -12.02
C MET A 398 39.69 -6.69 -13.36
N PRO A 399 40.56 -7.70 -13.47
CA PRO A 399 40.54 -8.61 -14.62
C PRO A 399 39.17 -9.28 -14.78
N PRO A 400 38.70 -9.57 -16.00
CA PRO A 400 37.40 -10.20 -16.24
C PRO A 400 37.19 -11.50 -15.44
N GLU A 401 38.22 -12.33 -15.30
CA GLU A 401 38.17 -13.58 -14.53
C GLU A 401 37.89 -13.35 -13.04
N GLU A 402 38.48 -12.31 -12.45
CA GLU A 402 38.25 -11.95 -11.05
C GLU A 402 36.85 -11.36 -10.85
N VAL A 403 36.36 -10.56 -11.81
CA VAL A 403 34.97 -10.10 -11.83
C VAL A 403 34.02 -11.30 -11.85
N ARG A 404 34.26 -12.29 -12.73
CA ARG A 404 33.45 -13.52 -12.81
C ARG A 404 33.50 -14.34 -11.51
N LYS A 405 34.66 -14.41 -10.85
CA LYS A 405 34.82 -15.12 -9.56
C LYS A 405 34.09 -14.43 -8.42
N ARG A 406 34.14 -13.09 -8.36
CA ARG A 406 33.44 -12.29 -7.33
C ARG A 406 31.94 -12.15 -7.63
N MET A 407 31.54 -12.30 -8.89
CA MET A 407 30.16 -12.17 -9.36
C MET A 407 29.74 -13.40 -10.19
N PRO A 408 29.72 -14.61 -9.60
CA PRO A 408 29.49 -15.86 -10.34
C PRO A 408 28.08 -15.98 -10.92
N ALA A 409 27.13 -15.16 -10.49
CA ALA A 409 25.89 -14.91 -11.19
C ALA A 409 25.39 -13.50 -10.82
N PRO A 410 25.09 -12.61 -11.78
CA PRO A 410 24.53 -11.28 -11.48
C PRO A 410 23.05 -11.36 -11.05
N LYS A 411 22.68 -12.31 -10.18
CA LYS A 411 21.34 -12.39 -9.60
C LYS A 411 21.10 -11.09 -8.82
N GLY A 412 20.17 -10.27 -9.30
CA GLY A 412 19.89 -8.92 -8.77
C GLY A 412 20.55 -7.75 -9.52
N PHE A 413 21.52 -7.99 -10.41
CA PHE A 413 22.21 -6.91 -11.15
C PHE A 413 21.60 -6.61 -12.52
N VAL A 414 21.09 -7.63 -13.23
CA VAL A 414 20.50 -7.47 -14.58
C VAL A 414 18.98 -7.52 -14.55
N GLY A 415 18.39 -7.85 -13.39
CA GLY A 415 17.05 -7.39 -13.12
C GLY A 415 17.11 -5.89 -12.86
N VAL A 416 16.33 -5.09 -13.58
CA VAL A 416 15.92 -3.77 -13.08
C VAL A 416 15.01 -3.91 -11.83
N SER A 417 15.01 -5.08 -11.16
CA SER A 417 14.10 -5.42 -10.07
C SER A 417 14.55 -4.76 -8.77
N HIS A 418 13.78 -3.77 -8.35
CA HIS A 418 12.84 -4.00 -7.25
C HIS A 418 11.42 -3.47 -7.58
N TYR A 419 11.26 -2.73 -8.68
CA TYR A 419 9.94 -2.33 -9.19
C TYR A 419 9.69 -2.98 -10.54
N SER A 420 9.20 -4.21 -10.49
CA SER A 420 8.57 -4.87 -11.63
C SER A 420 7.39 -4.00 -12.12
N PRO A 421 6.99 -4.06 -13.40
CA PRO A 421 5.87 -3.31 -14.01
C PRO A 421 4.47 -3.63 -13.45
N SER A 422 4.34 -3.96 -12.17
CA SER A 422 3.05 -4.01 -11.48
C SER A 422 2.60 -2.64 -10.98
N LEU A 423 3.49 -1.63 -10.98
CA LEU A 423 3.11 -0.22 -10.90
C LEU A 423 2.34 0.14 -12.17
N ARG A 424 1.07 -0.24 -12.20
CA ARG A 424 0.16 0.14 -13.27
C ARG A 424 -0.27 1.56 -13.00
N ALA A 425 -0.02 2.43 -13.95
CA ALA A 425 -0.69 3.71 -13.98
C ALA A 425 -2.19 3.46 -14.17
N THR A 426 -2.97 3.94 -13.22
CA THR A 426 -4.44 3.93 -13.28
C THR A 426 -4.99 5.22 -13.89
N ASN A 427 -4.17 6.26 -13.97
CA ASN A 427 -4.52 7.57 -14.51
C ASN A 427 -3.34 8.21 -15.27
N ALA A 428 -3.61 9.31 -15.97
CA ALA A 428 -2.62 10.01 -16.79
C ALA A 428 -1.43 10.57 -15.99
N GLN A 429 -1.64 11.02 -14.75
CA GLN A 429 -0.58 11.54 -13.90
C GLN A 429 0.40 10.43 -13.47
N GLU A 430 -0.13 9.29 -13.05
CA GLU A 430 0.67 8.10 -12.75
C GLU A 430 1.43 7.61 -13.99
N GLN A 431 0.81 7.68 -15.18
CA GLN A 431 1.46 7.30 -16.43
C GLN A 431 2.60 8.26 -16.79
N ALA A 432 2.43 9.56 -16.55
CA ALA A 432 3.48 10.56 -16.77
C ALA A 432 4.70 10.29 -15.86
N LEU A 433 4.47 10.03 -14.58
CA LEU A 433 5.54 9.66 -13.64
C LEU A 433 6.20 8.34 -14.02
N LEU A 434 5.44 7.33 -14.44
CA LEU A 434 5.99 6.07 -14.91
C LEU A 434 6.89 6.27 -16.15
N ASN A 435 6.45 7.10 -17.10
CA ASN A 435 7.25 7.45 -18.27
C ASN A 435 8.53 8.20 -17.87
N GLU A 436 8.45 9.10 -16.90
CA GLU A 436 9.61 9.82 -16.35
C GLU A 436 10.62 8.88 -15.69
N ILE A 437 10.16 7.92 -14.87
CA ILE A 437 11.01 6.86 -14.30
C ILE A 437 11.75 6.10 -15.41
N LEU A 438 11.06 5.79 -16.51
CA LEU A 438 11.63 5.04 -17.63
C LEU A 438 12.69 5.87 -18.38
N ILE A 439 12.42 7.15 -18.63
CA ILE A 439 13.39 8.09 -19.22
C ILE A 439 14.64 8.19 -18.34
N LEU A 440 14.47 8.39 -17.02
CA LEU A 440 15.59 8.47 -16.08
C LEU A 440 16.39 7.16 -16.03
N ARG A 441 15.72 6.00 -16.10
CA ARG A 441 16.39 4.70 -16.19
C ARG A 441 17.19 4.55 -17.48
N ARG A 442 16.64 4.98 -18.64
CA ARG A 442 17.36 4.97 -19.92
C ARG A 442 18.61 5.83 -19.85
N ASN A 443 18.48 7.06 -19.36
CA ASN A 443 19.60 7.98 -19.16
C ASN A 443 20.68 7.38 -18.23
N TYR A 444 20.27 6.72 -17.15
CA TYR A 444 21.17 6.04 -16.22
C TYR A 444 21.93 4.91 -16.90
N VAL A 445 21.24 4.04 -17.65
CA VAL A 445 21.87 2.92 -18.37
C VAL A 445 22.78 3.41 -19.49
N ASP A 446 22.39 4.43 -20.25
CA ASP A 446 23.23 5.01 -21.31
C ASP A 446 24.49 5.67 -20.76
N LEU A 447 24.41 6.35 -19.62
CA LEU A 447 25.59 6.87 -18.94
C LEU A 447 26.50 5.76 -18.42
N LYS A 448 25.94 4.65 -17.93
CA LYS A 448 26.70 3.46 -17.56
C LYS A 448 27.40 2.84 -18.76
N LEU A 449 26.69 2.69 -19.89
CA LEU A 449 27.23 2.15 -21.13
C LEU A 449 28.39 3.00 -21.66
N ARG A 450 28.24 4.32 -21.72
CA ARG A 450 29.31 5.25 -22.14
C ARG A 450 30.58 5.11 -21.32
N ARG A 451 30.45 4.82 -20.02
CA ARG A 451 31.60 4.60 -19.12
C ARG A 451 32.16 3.19 -19.15
N ALA A 452 31.37 2.23 -19.59
CA ALA A 452 31.78 0.85 -19.74
C ALA A 452 32.46 0.56 -21.08
N LYS A 453 32.33 1.46 -22.07
CA LYS A 453 32.67 1.24 -23.49
C LYS A 453 34.02 0.58 -23.78
N ASP A 454 35.04 0.83 -22.96
CA ASP A 454 36.40 0.31 -23.15
C ASP A 454 36.64 -1.03 -22.42
N HIS A 455 35.60 -1.60 -21.81
CA HIS A 455 35.63 -2.83 -21.02
C HIS A 455 34.53 -3.79 -21.50
N PRO A 456 34.88 -4.91 -22.16
CA PRO A 456 33.90 -5.80 -22.78
C PRO A 456 32.83 -6.37 -21.84
N LEU A 457 33.23 -6.94 -20.69
CA LEU A 457 32.26 -7.55 -19.75
C LEU A 457 31.31 -6.50 -19.10
N PRO A 458 31.79 -5.34 -18.60
CA PRO A 458 30.92 -4.24 -18.19
C PRO A 458 29.99 -3.75 -19.30
N THR A 459 30.48 -3.64 -20.53
CA THR A 459 29.69 -3.23 -21.69
C THR A 459 28.56 -4.21 -21.95
N PHE A 460 28.86 -5.51 -21.95
CA PHE A 460 27.86 -6.58 -22.11
C PHE A 460 26.76 -6.48 -21.04
N ILE A 461 27.13 -6.30 -19.77
CA ILE A 461 26.17 -6.17 -18.67
C ILE A 461 25.29 -4.93 -18.86
N CYS A 462 25.86 -3.78 -19.24
CA CYS A 462 25.12 -2.54 -19.49
C CYS A 462 24.19 -2.66 -20.70
N LEU A 463 24.62 -3.31 -21.78
CA LEU A 463 23.79 -3.58 -22.96
C LEU A 463 22.64 -4.52 -22.60
N LEU A 464 22.87 -5.53 -21.77
CA LEU A 464 21.81 -6.44 -21.32
C LEU A 464 20.83 -5.75 -20.36
N GLN A 465 21.29 -4.80 -19.55
CA GLN A 465 20.43 -3.93 -18.75
C GLN A 465 19.57 -3.02 -19.64
N LYS A 466 20.15 -2.44 -20.71
CA LYS A 466 19.42 -1.64 -21.69
C LYS A 466 18.36 -2.47 -22.39
N TYR A 467 18.74 -3.65 -22.85
CA TYR A 467 17.84 -4.62 -23.46
C TYR A 467 16.66 -4.98 -22.53
N ASP A 468 16.93 -5.28 -21.25
CA ASP A 468 15.87 -5.59 -20.28
C ASP A 468 14.97 -4.39 -19.99
N LEU A 469 15.54 -3.18 -19.96
CA LEU A 469 14.77 -1.95 -19.76
C LEU A 469 13.79 -1.73 -20.91
N GLU A 470 14.26 -1.79 -22.16
CA GLU A 470 13.39 -1.66 -23.33
C GLU A 470 12.32 -2.76 -23.34
N LEU A 471 12.71 -3.98 -22.99
CA LEU A 471 11.77 -5.08 -22.93
C LEU A 471 10.65 -4.89 -21.89
N ASN A 472 10.93 -4.21 -20.78
CA ASN A 472 10.00 -4.06 -19.66
C ASN A 472 9.04 -2.88 -19.78
N HIS A 473 9.04 -2.14 -20.89
CA HIS A 473 7.92 -1.24 -21.22
C HIS A 473 6.60 -2.03 -21.31
N GLU A 474 5.54 -1.53 -20.66
CA GLU A 474 4.27 -2.27 -20.46
C GLU A 474 3.60 -2.73 -21.76
N LEU A 475 3.86 -2.01 -22.85
CA LEU A 475 3.68 -2.48 -24.21
C LEU A 475 4.92 -1.99 -24.95
N PRO A 476 5.85 -2.88 -25.36
CA PRO A 476 6.84 -2.44 -26.33
C PRO A 476 6.02 -1.95 -27.54
N ASP A 477 6.42 -0.90 -28.24
CA ASP A 477 5.82 -0.45 -29.51
C ASP A 477 6.70 -0.93 -30.68
N ALA A 478 6.38 -0.56 -31.92
CA ALA A 478 7.19 -0.96 -33.07
C ALA A 478 8.62 -0.41 -32.95
N ASP A 479 8.78 0.77 -32.35
CA ASP A 479 10.09 1.38 -32.09
C ASP A 479 10.89 0.58 -31.07
N CYS A 480 10.25 0.11 -29.99
CA CYS A 480 10.89 -0.75 -29.01
C CYS A 480 11.36 -2.08 -29.61
N VAL A 481 10.55 -2.73 -30.46
CA VAL A 481 10.98 -3.97 -31.15
C VAL A 481 12.18 -3.68 -32.06
N ARG A 482 12.19 -2.55 -32.76
CA ARG A 482 13.32 -2.11 -33.58
C ARG A 482 14.56 -1.86 -32.71
N GLU A 483 14.44 -1.14 -31.61
CA GLU A 483 15.55 -0.88 -30.68
C GLU A 483 16.11 -2.17 -30.08
N ILE A 484 15.24 -3.08 -29.62
CA ILE A 484 15.63 -4.41 -29.14
C ILE A 484 16.40 -5.16 -30.24
N SER A 485 15.89 -5.15 -31.47
CA SER A 485 16.50 -5.77 -32.65
C SER A 485 17.90 -5.19 -32.94
N GLU A 486 18.06 -3.87 -32.85
CA GLU A 486 19.33 -3.17 -33.03
C GLU A 486 20.33 -3.39 -31.88
N LEU A 487 19.85 -3.55 -30.65
CA LEU A 487 20.69 -3.84 -29.49
C LEU A 487 21.27 -5.25 -29.52
N MET A 488 20.56 -6.22 -30.10
CA MET A 488 20.94 -7.64 -30.08
C MET A 488 22.33 -7.94 -30.68
N PRO A 489 22.68 -7.47 -31.89
CA PRO A 489 24.03 -7.64 -32.42
C PRO A 489 25.12 -7.07 -31.50
N SER A 490 24.85 -5.93 -30.86
CA SER A 490 25.79 -5.28 -29.94
C SER A 490 25.98 -6.11 -28.66
N VAL A 491 24.89 -6.67 -28.11
CA VAL A 491 24.94 -7.57 -26.95
C VAL A 491 25.79 -8.81 -27.26
N TYR A 492 25.58 -9.47 -28.40
CA TYR A 492 26.36 -10.65 -28.78
C TYR A 492 27.83 -10.32 -29.04
N ARG A 493 28.11 -9.25 -29.79
CA ARG A 493 29.49 -8.81 -30.04
C ARG A 493 30.22 -8.55 -28.73
N SER A 494 29.60 -7.82 -27.81
CA SER A 494 30.18 -7.54 -26.50
C SER A 494 30.32 -8.81 -25.63
N ALA A 495 29.44 -9.80 -25.79
CA ALA A 495 29.56 -11.09 -25.13
C ALA A 495 30.77 -11.89 -25.64
N ASP A 496 30.95 -11.92 -26.96
CA ASP A 496 32.09 -12.58 -27.61
C ASP A 496 33.41 -11.90 -27.22
N GLU A 497 33.46 -10.55 -27.25
CA GLU A 497 34.61 -9.75 -26.78
C GLU A 497 34.90 -9.96 -25.29
N ALA A 498 33.87 -10.22 -24.48
CA ALA A 498 33.99 -10.53 -23.07
C ALA A 498 34.41 -11.99 -22.80
N GLY A 499 34.52 -12.84 -23.85
CA GLY A 499 34.85 -14.26 -23.74
C GLY A 499 33.74 -15.08 -23.07
N ILE A 500 32.48 -14.69 -23.22
CA ILE A 500 31.33 -15.42 -22.68
C ILE A 500 31.06 -16.63 -23.57
N LYS A 501 31.07 -17.83 -23.00
CA LYS A 501 30.83 -19.05 -23.77
C LYS A 501 29.34 -19.20 -24.04
N ARG A 502 28.97 -19.60 -25.26
CA ARG A 502 27.57 -19.82 -25.66
C ARG A 502 27.04 -21.17 -25.16
N GLU A 503 27.23 -21.42 -23.87
CA GLU A 503 26.89 -22.66 -23.18
C GLU A 503 26.06 -22.30 -21.95
N MET A 504 25.04 -23.09 -21.62
CA MET A 504 24.21 -22.84 -20.44
C MET A 504 24.99 -22.98 -19.12
N SER A 505 26.17 -23.61 -19.14
CA SER A 505 27.13 -23.65 -18.03
C SER A 505 27.72 -22.28 -17.69
N ASP A 506 27.81 -21.36 -18.66
CA ASP A 506 28.27 -19.99 -18.44
C ASP A 506 27.12 -19.15 -17.84
N PRO A 507 27.29 -18.59 -16.63
CA PRO A 507 26.23 -17.86 -15.94
C PRO A 507 25.79 -16.58 -16.68
N TYR A 508 26.65 -15.98 -17.51
CA TYR A 508 26.32 -14.76 -18.25
C TYR A 508 25.56 -15.08 -19.54
N TYR A 509 25.91 -16.18 -20.23
CA TYR A 509 25.10 -16.65 -21.36
C TYR A 509 23.73 -17.12 -20.89
N ARG A 510 23.66 -17.82 -19.76
CA ARG A 510 22.39 -18.20 -19.11
C ARG A 510 21.50 -16.99 -18.83
N LEU A 511 22.11 -15.88 -18.39
CA LEU A 511 21.41 -14.62 -18.14
C LEU A 511 20.88 -13.99 -19.44
N LEU A 512 21.71 -13.94 -20.49
CA LEU A 512 21.31 -13.50 -21.83
C LEU A 512 20.13 -14.34 -22.33
N PHE A 513 20.27 -15.65 -22.30
CA PHE A 513 19.25 -16.62 -22.69
C PHE A 513 17.93 -16.37 -21.96
N GLY A 514 17.96 -16.23 -20.63
CA GLY A 514 16.77 -15.93 -19.83
C GLY A 514 16.06 -14.65 -20.25
N LYS A 515 16.80 -13.58 -20.59
CA LYS A 515 16.21 -12.34 -21.12
C LYS A 515 15.58 -12.55 -22.49
N MET A 516 16.22 -13.31 -23.39
CA MET A 516 15.66 -13.62 -24.70
C MET A 516 14.35 -14.42 -24.63
N ILE A 517 14.28 -15.40 -23.74
CA ILE A 517 13.05 -16.18 -23.52
C ILE A 517 11.94 -15.31 -22.91
N SER A 518 12.30 -14.36 -22.04
CA SER A 518 11.36 -13.36 -21.54
C SER A 518 10.81 -12.49 -22.68
N THR A 519 11.67 -12.09 -23.63
CA THR A 519 11.27 -11.34 -24.83
C THR A 519 10.27 -12.09 -25.68
N LEU A 520 10.59 -13.34 -26.03
CA LEU A 520 9.71 -14.22 -26.77
C LEU A 520 8.34 -14.34 -26.13
N SER A 521 8.31 -14.54 -24.81
CA SER A 521 7.07 -14.67 -24.07
C SER A 521 6.21 -13.41 -24.10
N LYS A 522 6.83 -12.22 -24.17
CA LYS A 522 6.11 -10.94 -24.31
C LYS A 522 5.62 -10.74 -25.73
N LEU A 523 6.47 -10.99 -26.74
CA LEU A 523 6.11 -10.98 -28.16
C LEU A 523 4.90 -11.89 -28.42
N GLU A 524 4.91 -13.09 -27.85
CA GLU A 524 3.82 -14.06 -27.95
C GLU A 524 2.51 -13.55 -27.34
N ARG A 525 2.57 -12.96 -26.14
CA ARG A 525 1.38 -12.37 -25.52
C ARG A 525 0.79 -11.29 -26.40
N VAL A 526 1.61 -10.48 -27.05
CA VAL A 526 1.09 -9.45 -27.95
C VAL A 526 0.49 -10.08 -29.22
N ARG A 527 1.18 -11.03 -29.86
CA ARG A 527 0.68 -11.78 -31.03
C ARG A 527 -0.66 -12.47 -30.76
N THR A 528 -0.84 -13.01 -29.56
CA THR A 528 -2.06 -13.72 -29.15
C THR A 528 -3.13 -12.82 -28.55
N SER A 529 -2.76 -11.66 -28.01
CA SER A 529 -3.72 -10.67 -27.51
C SER A 529 -4.49 -10.08 -28.70
N ARG A 530 -5.81 -10.12 -28.64
CA ARG A 530 -6.67 -9.35 -29.56
C ARG A 530 -6.68 -7.85 -29.20
N SER A 531 -5.61 -7.35 -28.58
CA SER A 531 -5.50 -5.96 -28.14
C SER A 531 -5.69 -5.04 -29.33
N THR A 532 -6.57 -4.06 -29.17
CA THR A 532 -6.91 -3.04 -30.18
C THR A 532 -5.82 -1.98 -30.35
N THR A 533 -4.71 -2.04 -29.61
CA THR A 533 -3.58 -1.12 -29.78
C THR A 533 -3.00 -1.27 -31.19
N PRO A 534 -3.22 -0.28 -32.10
CA PRO A 534 -2.97 -0.44 -33.54
C PRO A 534 -1.48 -0.60 -33.88
N ASN A 535 -0.59 -0.13 -33.01
CA ASN A 535 0.82 0.05 -33.33
C ASN A 535 1.61 -1.27 -33.49
N TRP A 536 1.14 -2.38 -32.91
CA TRP A 536 1.86 -3.67 -32.99
C TRP A 536 1.52 -4.56 -34.15
N LYS A 537 0.36 -4.37 -34.78
CA LYS A 537 0.05 -5.10 -36.02
C LYS A 537 1.04 -4.79 -37.16
N ARG A 538 1.86 -3.75 -37.00
CA ARG A 538 2.87 -3.30 -37.97
C ARG A 538 4.29 -3.85 -37.71
N SER A 539 4.62 -4.28 -36.50
CA SER A 539 5.94 -4.86 -36.22
C SER A 539 5.93 -6.34 -36.63
N ASP A 540 6.77 -6.72 -37.58
CA ASP A 540 6.93 -8.10 -38.04
C ASP A 540 7.79 -8.90 -37.05
N PRO A 541 7.22 -9.82 -36.24
CA PRO A 541 8.00 -10.65 -35.34
C PRO A 541 9.03 -11.51 -36.08
N GLN A 542 8.82 -11.74 -37.39
CA GLN A 542 9.77 -12.46 -38.24
C GLN A 542 11.10 -11.73 -38.37
N LEU A 543 11.08 -10.39 -38.43
CA LEU A 543 12.32 -9.59 -38.50
C LEU A 543 13.23 -9.87 -37.31
N TRP A 544 12.67 -9.95 -36.10
CA TRP A 544 13.43 -10.26 -34.90
C TRP A 544 13.96 -11.71 -34.91
N LEU A 545 13.14 -12.67 -35.35
CA LEU A 545 13.55 -14.08 -35.48
C LEU A 545 14.67 -14.27 -36.52
N ASP A 546 14.61 -13.56 -37.65
CA ASP A 546 15.62 -13.60 -38.71
C ASP A 546 16.95 -13.04 -38.22
N GLN A 547 16.92 -11.94 -37.45
CA GLN A 547 18.13 -11.41 -36.82
C GLN A 547 18.69 -12.37 -35.78
N LEU A 548 17.83 -12.97 -34.95
CA LEU A 548 18.27 -13.97 -33.98
C LEU A 548 18.92 -15.17 -34.67
N ALA A 549 18.38 -15.60 -35.82
CA ALA A 549 18.94 -16.68 -36.64
C ALA A 549 20.36 -16.39 -37.13
N ARG A 550 20.69 -15.13 -37.41
CA ARG A 550 22.04 -14.71 -37.80
C ARG A 550 23.03 -14.68 -36.64
N LEU A 551 22.54 -14.52 -35.41
CA LEU A 551 23.37 -14.29 -34.23
C LEU A 551 23.63 -15.56 -33.41
N ASP A 552 22.61 -16.38 -33.18
CA ASP A 552 22.68 -17.58 -32.34
C ASP A 552 21.71 -18.66 -32.85
N ALA A 553 22.28 -19.65 -33.54
CA ALA A 553 21.49 -20.71 -34.16
C ALA A 553 20.70 -21.56 -33.15
N PRO A 554 21.26 -22.05 -32.02
CA PRO A 554 20.49 -22.74 -30.98
C PRO A 554 19.31 -21.94 -30.43
N LEU A 555 19.54 -20.69 -30.01
CA LEU A 555 18.48 -19.87 -29.43
C LEU A 555 17.42 -19.50 -30.48
N SER A 556 17.82 -19.19 -31.72
CA SER A 556 16.90 -18.95 -32.82
C SER A 556 16.02 -20.16 -33.12
N ARG A 557 16.58 -21.38 -33.11
CA ARG A 557 15.78 -22.60 -33.27
C ARG A 557 14.72 -22.72 -32.18
N LEU A 558 15.08 -22.53 -30.91
CA LEU A 558 14.12 -22.56 -29.80
C LEU A 558 13.06 -21.46 -29.92
N ALA A 559 13.45 -20.26 -30.30
CA ALA A 559 12.58 -19.11 -30.53
C ALA A 559 11.55 -19.38 -31.64
N ASN A 560 12.01 -19.91 -32.77
CA ASN A 560 11.17 -20.29 -33.91
C ASN A 560 10.18 -21.39 -33.53
N LEU A 561 10.65 -22.47 -32.91
CA LEU A 561 9.80 -23.57 -32.45
C LEU A 561 8.76 -23.09 -31.43
N ARG A 562 9.16 -22.16 -30.54
CA ARG A 562 8.27 -21.53 -29.58
C ARG A 562 7.14 -20.75 -30.26
N MET A 563 7.46 -19.92 -31.24
CA MET A 563 6.48 -19.14 -31.99
C MET A 563 5.52 -20.03 -32.80
N GLN A 564 6.02 -21.15 -33.32
CA GLN A 564 5.23 -22.14 -34.05
C GLN A 564 4.25 -22.93 -33.17
N LEU A 565 4.37 -22.91 -31.83
CA LEU A 565 3.40 -23.59 -30.95
C LEU A 565 1.95 -23.12 -31.15
N HIS A 566 1.77 -21.89 -31.64
CA HIS A 566 0.45 -21.31 -31.91
C HIS A 566 -0.15 -21.73 -33.24
N GLU A 567 0.64 -22.35 -34.13
CA GLU A 567 0.11 -22.89 -35.36
C GLU A 567 -0.91 -23.99 -35.05
N ARG A 568 -1.96 -24.06 -35.86
CA ARG A 568 -3.06 -25.02 -35.66
C ARG A 568 -2.66 -26.40 -36.15
N GLY A 569 -3.34 -27.42 -35.63
CA GLY A 569 -3.15 -28.82 -36.04
C GLY A 569 -1.73 -29.33 -35.81
N ASP A 570 -1.24 -30.11 -36.78
CA ASP A 570 0.00 -30.89 -36.67
C ASP A 570 1.25 -30.02 -36.63
N ALA A 571 1.24 -28.84 -37.25
CA ALA A 571 2.38 -27.93 -37.24
C ALA A 571 2.75 -27.49 -35.81
N GLY A 572 1.76 -27.09 -35.02
CA GLY A 572 1.98 -26.72 -33.61
C GLY A 572 2.40 -27.90 -32.75
N LEU A 573 1.89 -29.11 -33.03
CA LEU A 573 2.27 -30.34 -32.34
C LEU A 573 3.71 -30.77 -32.66
N GLN A 574 4.11 -30.71 -33.93
CA GLN A 574 5.48 -30.98 -34.35
C GLN A 574 6.44 -29.97 -33.72
N ALA A 575 6.07 -28.68 -33.71
CA ALA A 575 6.85 -27.64 -33.04
C ALA A 575 7.02 -27.93 -31.55
N ALA A 576 5.97 -28.37 -30.86
CA ALA A 576 6.02 -28.75 -29.46
C ALA A 576 6.94 -29.94 -29.19
N THR A 577 6.84 -30.98 -30.02
CA THR A 577 7.67 -32.18 -29.91
C THR A 577 9.14 -31.85 -30.13
N LYS A 578 9.45 -31.10 -31.19
CA LYS A 578 10.80 -30.62 -31.49
C LYS A 578 11.35 -29.72 -30.39
N LEU A 579 10.53 -28.79 -29.87
CA LEU A 579 10.93 -27.90 -28.79
C LEU A 579 11.28 -28.66 -27.51
N LEU A 580 10.47 -29.65 -27.13
CA LEU A 580 10.77 -30.49 -25.96
C LEU A 580 12.02 -31.35 -26.16
N ALA A 581 12.25 -31.85 -27.38
CA ALA A 581 13.47 -32.58 -27.72
C ALA A 581 14.71 -31.68 -27.67
N GLU A 582 14.63 -30.48 -28.23
CA GLU A 582 15.73 -29.51 -28.21
C GLU A 582 16.02 -29.06 -26.76
N ILE A 583 15.00 -28.76 -25.95
CA ILE A 583 15.20 -28.39 -24.53
C ILE A 583 15.92 -29.50 -23.74
N LYS A 584 15.72 -30.78 -24.08
CA LYS A 584 16.41 -31.90 -23.42
C LYS A 584 17.92 -31.89 -23.69
N THR A 585 18.40 -31.28 -24.80
CA THR A 585 19.83 -31.21 -25.11
C THR A 585 20.54 -30.04 -24.41
N PHE A 586 19.79 -29.12 -23.81
CA PHE A 586 20.37 -28.05 -23.01
C PHE A 586 20.60 -28.56 -21.57
N PRO A 587 21.85 -28.56 -21.07
CA PRO A 587 22.13 -28.88 -19.68
C PRO A 587 21.59 -27.74 -18.80
N LEU A 588 20.33 -27.86 -18.40
CA LEU A 588 19.73 -26.97 -17.42
C LEU A 588 20.30 -27.34 -16.07
N ASP A 589 20.79 -26.33 -15.37
CA ASP A 589 21.37 -26.51 -14.07
C ASP A 589 20.23 -26.46 -13.04
N PRO A 590 19.85 -27.61 -12.44
CA PRO A 590 18.77 -27.64 -11.46
C PRO A 590 19.08 -26.85 -10.18
N THR A 591 20.36 -26.47 -9.98
CA THR A 591 20.81 -25.63 -8.86
C THR A 591 20.64 -24.13 -9.14
N ALA A 592 20.46 -23.76 -10.40
CA ALA A 592 20.14 -22.42 -10.81
C ALA A 592 18.63 -22.17 -10.81
N ASP A 593 18.22 -20.90 -10.76
CA ASP A 593 16.79 -20.55 -10.78
C ASP A 593 16.26 -20.63 -12.22
N ASP A 594 16.45 -21.78 -12.87
CA ASP A 594 16.11 -22.04 -14.27
C ASP A 594 14.62 -22.38 -14.43
N THR A 595 13.81 -22.12 -13.38
CA THR A 595 12.35 -22.23 -13.40
C THR A 595 11.73 -21.42 -14.54
N TYR A 596 12.41 -20.36 -15.00
CA TYR A 596 12.01 -19.58 -16.16
C TYR A 596 11.98 -20.39 -17.46
N VAL A 597 12.93 -21.30 -17.69
CA VAL A 597 12.95 -22.16 -18.90
C VAL A 597 11.74 -23.10 -18.90
N ASP A 598 11.42 -23.68 -17.74
CA ASP A 598 10.24 -24.55 -17.60
C ASP A 598 8.93 -23.80 -17.83
N VAL A 599 8.75 -22.66 -17.16
CA VAL A 599 7.51 -21.88 -17.25
C VAL A 599 7.30 -21.31 -18.65
N ARG A 600 8.36 -20.84 -19.31
CA ARG A 600 8.26 -20.05 -20.53
C ARG A 600 8.38 -20.86 -21.81
N LEU A 601 9.25 -21.87 -21.87
CA LEU A 601 9.42 -22.70 -23.06
C LEU A 601 8.70 -24.03 -22.94
N ARG A 602 9.01 -24.78 -21.88
CA ARG A 602 8.59 -26.17 -21.76
C ARG A 602 7.11 -26.33 -21.49
N THR A 603 6.57 -25.61 -20.50
CA THR A 603 5.18 -25.74 -20.07
C THR A 603 4.20 -25.57 -21.24
N PRO A 604 4.31 -24.54 -22.10
CA PRO A 604 3.31 -24.37 -23.16
C PRO A 604 3.54 -25.33 -24.35
N ALA A 605 4.78 -25.79 -24.59
CA ALA A 605 5.03 -26.89 -25.52
C ALA A 605 4.37 -28.19 -25.04
N PHE A 606 4.57 -28.51 -23.76
CA PHE A 606 3.93 -29.64 -23.08
C PHE A 606 2.40 -29.60 -23.24
N TYR A 607 1.76 -28.44 -23.09
CA TYR A 607 0.31 -28.32 -23.27
C TYR A 607 -0.20 -28.51 -24.68
N ARG A 608 0.67 -28.35 -25.68
CA ARG A 608 0.30 -28.59 -27.07
C ARG A 608 0.26 -30.08 -27.40
N LEU A 609 0.94 -30.92 -26.62
CA LEU A 609 0.91 -32.36 -26.77
C LEU A 609 -0.50 -32.94 -26.48
N PRO A 610 -0.92 -34.00 -27.19
CA PRO A 610 -2.07 -34.83 -26.83
C PRO A 610 -1.99 -35.29 -25.36
N PRO A 611 -3.13 -35.51 -24.69
CA PRO A 611 -3.16 -35.95 -23.30
C PRO A 611 -2.29 -37.19 -23.01
N GLN A 612 -2.28 -38.16 -23.92
CA GLN A 612 -1.48 -39.38 -23.79
C GLN A 612 0.02 -39.08 -23.84
N GLN A 613 0.49 -38.31 -24.82
CA GLN A 613 1.89 -37.91 -24.92
C GLN A 613 2.34 -37.04 -23.73
N ARG A 614 1.44 -36.24 -23.15
CA ARG A 614 1.72 -35.52 -21.89
C ARG A 614 1.95 -36.48 -20.72
N HIS A 615 1.13 -37.53 -20.62
CA HIS A 615 1.27 -38.55 -19.59
C HIS A 615 2.61 -39.26 -19.72
N GLU A 616 2.91 -39.77 -20.91
CA GLU A 616 4.16 -40.47 -21.23
C GLU A 616 5.37 -39.57 -20.92
N TYR A 617 5.37 -38.32 -21.41
CA TYR A 617 6.46 -37.37 -21.16
C TYR A 617 6.77 -37.16 -19.67
N LEU A 618 5.74 -36.98 -18.83
CA LEU A 618 5.95 -36.74 -17.40
C LEU A 618 6.28 -38.02 -16.63
N LEU A 619 5.76 -39.17 -17.06
CA LEU A 619 6.18 -40.46 -16.51
C LEU A 619 7.65 -40.73 -16.83
N ASP A 620 8.12 -40.45 -18.04
CA ASP A 620 9.52 -40.60 -18.40
C ASP A 620 10.43 -39.75 -17.50
N VAL A 621 10.04 -38.48 -17.26
CA VAL A 621 10.76 -37.60 -16.34
C VAL A 621 10.77 -38.17 -14.93
N LEU A 622 9.63 -38.66 -14.44
CA LEU A 622 9.50 -39.22 -13.09
C LEU A 622 10.36 -40.49 -12.93
N VAL A 623 10.29 -41.41 -13.89
CA VAL A 623 11.09 -42.65 -13.93
C VAL A 623 12.59 -42.31 -13.97
N ALA A 624 12.99 -41.32 -14.78
CA ALA A 624 14.37 -40.87 -14.82
C ALA A 624 14.84 -40.37 -13.44
N CYS A 625 14.03 -39.55 -12.76
CA CYS A 625 14.34 -39.06 -11.40
C CYS A 625 14.47 -40.22 -10.39
N GLU A 626 13.58 -41.22 -10.45
CA GLU A 626 13.63 -42.41 -9.59
C GLU A 626 14.89 -43.24 -9.83
N SER A 627 15.23 -43.48 -11.09
CA SER A 627 16.43 -44.25 -11.45
C SER A 627 17.72 -43.59 -10.98
N GLN A 628 17.76 -42.25 -10.97
CA GLN A 628 18.92 -41.46 -10.57
C GLN A 628 18.91 -41.10 -9.08
N GLN A 629 17.81 -41.37 -8.37
CA GLN A 629 17.54 -40.87 -7.02
C GLN A 629 17.77 -39.36 -6.87
N ASP A 630 17.49 -38.60 -7.93
CA ASP A 630 17.71 -37.16 -8.00
C ASP A 630 16.42 -36.42 -8.42
N PRO A 631 15.77 -35.66 -7.52
CA PRO A 631 14.56 -34.90 -7.84
C PRO A 631 14.86 -33.62 -8.62
N SER A 632 16.11 -33.36 -9.02
CA SER A 632 16.49 -32.16 -9.76
C SER A 632 15.66 -31.94 -11.02
N GLN A 633 15.44 -32.97 -11.83
CA GLN A 633 14.57 -32.86 -13.02
C GLN A 633 13.11 -32.65 -12.62
N LEU A 634 12.62 -33.32 -11.58
CA LEU A 634 11.28 -33.11 -11.04
C LEU A 634 11.04 -31.65 -10.63
N ILE A 635 12.02 -31.01 -9.98
CA ILE A 635 11.98 -29.58 -9.61
C ILE A 635 12.00 -28.69 -10.86
N LEU A 636 12.83 -29.02 -11.84
CA LEU A 636 12.86 -28.32 -13.14
C LEU A 636 11.53 -28.45 -13.89
N HIS A 637 10.72 -29.47 -13.63
CA HIS A 637 9.41 -29.70 -14.27
C HIS A 637 8.22 -29.34 -13.38
N ALA A 638 8.43 -28.61 -12.29
CA ALA A 638 7.44 -28.43 -11.23
C ALA A 638 6.09 -27.87 -11.72
N ASN A 639 6.10 -26.93 -12.66
CA ASN A 639 4.86 -26.32 -13.17
C ASN A 639 4.12 -27.26 -14.14
N SER A 640 4.87 -27.99 -14.96
CA SER A 640 4.33 -29.01 -15.85
C SER A 640 3.64 -30.12 -15.03
N PHE A 641 4.28 -30.62 -13.97
CA PHE A 641 3.69 -31.59 -13.05
C PHE A 641 2.47 -31.05 -12.30
N ARG A 642 2.56 -29.84 -11.70
CA ARG A 642 1.41 -29.21 -11.03
C ARG A 642 0.18 -29.26 -11.90
N MET A 643 0.34 -28.77 -13.12
CA MET A 643 -0.78 -28.57 -14.02
C MET A 643 -1.34 -29.86 -14.59
N TYR A 644 -0.45 -30.81 -14.83
CA TYR A 644 -0.80 -32.14 -15.28
C TYR A 644 -1.59 -32.91 -14.21
N LEU A 645 -1.08 -32.95 -12.98
CA LEU A 645 -1.74 -33.59 -11.85
C LEU A 645 -3.13 -33.00 -11.60
N GLN A 646 -3.31 -31.68 -11.77
CA GLN A 646 -4.63 -31.02 -11.65
C GLN A 646 -5.69 -31.50 -12.65
N ARG A 647 -5.31 -32.17 -13.75
CA ARG A 647 -6.21 -32.61 -14.82
C ARG A 647 -6.40 -34.13 -14.88
N LEU A 648 -5.60 -34.89 -14.16
CA LEU A 648 -5.68 -36.35 -14.16
C LEU A 648 -6.88 -36.86 -13.37
N PRO A 649 -7.52 -37.96 -13.81
CA PRO A 649 -8.39 -38.73 -12.96
C PRO A 649 -7.65 -39.13 -11.68
N GLU A 650 -8.38 -39.15 -10.58
CA GLU A 650 -7.83 -39.36 -9.25
C GLU A 650 -7.02 -40.66 -9.11
N GLN A 651 -7.48 -41.72 -9.78
CA GLN A 651 -6.87 -43.05 -9.78
C GLN A 651 -5.48 -43.05 -10.41
N GLU A 652 -5.27 -42.25 -11.46
CA GLU A 652 -3.99 -42.10 -12.16
C GLU A 652 -3.06 -41.11 -11.43
N MET A 653 -3.64 -40.06 -10.85
CA MET A 653 -2.87 -39.02 -10.15
C MET A 653 -2.22 -39.54 -8.86
N ARG A 654 -2.89 -40.43 -8.13
CA ARG A 654 -2.44 -40.92 -6.81
C ARG A 654 -1.07 -41.63 -6.83
N PRO A 655 -0.83 -42.65 -7.68
CA PRO A 655 0.47 -43.31 -7.73
C PRO A 655 1.59 -42.34 -8.16
N ILE A 656 1.31 -41.43 -9.09
CA ILE A 656 2.27 -40.41 -9.54
C ILE A 656 2.61 -39.43 -8.39
N GLY A 657 1.60 -38.95 -7.66
CA GLY A 657 1.80 -38.05 -6.51
C GLY A 657 2.62 -38.69 -5.39
N ALA A 658 2.40 -39.97 -5.07
CA ALA A 658 3.16 -40.70 -4.06
C ALA A 658 4.64 -40.84 -4.44
N ARG A 659 4.91 -41.19 -5.71
CA ARG A 659 6.26 -41.27 -6.29
C ARG A 659 7.01 -39.93 -6.19
N ILE A 660 6.32 -38.83 -6.52
CA ILE A 660 6.85 -37.46 -6.38
C ILE A 660 7.18 -37.12 -4.92
N VAL A 661 6.30 -37.45 -3.96
CA VAL A 661 6.57 -37.23 -2.52
C VAL A 661 7.78 -38.04 -2.06
N ALA A 662 7.86 -39.31 -2.43
CA ALA A 662 8.98 -40.19 -2.06
C ALA A 662 10.32 -39.60 -2.53
N LEU A 663 10.40 -39.18 -3.80
CA LEU A 663 11.58 -38.50 -4.35
C LEU A 663 11.93 -37.20 -3.62
N LEU A 664 10.93 -36.36 -3.31
CA LEU A 664 11.17 -35.08 -2.63
C LEU A 664 11.49 -35.23 -1.14
N ASN A 665 11.22 -36.39 -0.54
CA ASN A 665 11.53 -36.72 0.85
C ASN A 665 12.92 -37.32 1.04
N LEU A 666 13.62 -37.68 -0.04
CA LEU A 666 15.03 -38.07 0.04
C LEU A 666 15.83 -36.93 0.71
N GLU A 667 16.67 -37.27 1.70
CA GLU A 667 17.53 -36.31 2.38
C GLU A 667 18.56 -35.76 1.39
N HIS A 668 18.38 -34.50 0.97
CA HIS A 668 19.33 -33.83 0.11
C HIS A 668 20.20 -32.86 0.93
N PRO A 669 21.55 -32.97 0.87
CA PRO A 669 22.49 -32.19 1.69
C PRO A 669 22.57 -30.66 1.46
N THR A 670 21.62 -30.04 0.76
CA THR A 670 21.86 -28.68 0.21
C THR A 670 21.05 -27.59 0.92
N ASN A 671 21.76 -26.69 1.61
CA ASN A 671 21.28 -25.49 2.34
C ASN A 671 20.83 -24.31 1.45
N ASN A 672 20.39 -24.50 0.20
CA ASN A 672 20.10 -23.39 -0.73
C ASN A 672 18.84 -23.65 -1.58
N PRO A 673 18.34 -22.70 -2.38
CA PRO A 673 16.98 -22.10 -2.47
C PRO A 673 15.82 -23.04 -2.86
N ARG A 674 16.09 -24.34 -2.90
CA ARG A 674 15.22 -25.48 -3.17
C ARG A 674 13.98 -25.52 -2.28
N SER A 675 13.97 -24.84 -1.14
CA SER A 675 12.85 -24.83 -0.18
C SER A 675 11.53 -24.36 -0.79
N ARG A 676 11.51 -23.38 -1.70
CA ARG A 676 10.24 -22.89 -2.29
C ARG A 676 9.65 -23.86 -3.31
N SER A 677 10.40 -24.29 -4.32
CA SER A 677 9.89 -25.24 -5.32
C SER A 677 9.65 -26.64 -4.73
N ARG A 678 10.48 -27.08 -3.77
CA ARG A 678 10.28 -28.30 -2.99
C ARG A 678 9.06 -28.18 -2.08
N ALA A 679 8.89 -27.12 -1.29
CA ALA A 679 7.69 -26.93 -0.46
C ALA A 679 6.43 -26.76 -1.31
N TYR A 680 6.56 -26.19 -2.50
CA TYR A 680 5.46 -26.03 -3.45
C TYR A 680 5.03 -27.37 -4.06
N LEU A 681 5.98 -28.16 -4.56
CA LEU A 681 5.71 -29.51 -5.06
C LEU A 681 5.31 -30.47 -3.94
N LEU A 682 5.94 -30.41 -2.77
CA LEU A 682 5.49 -31.12 -1.57
C LEU A 682 4.08 -30.68 -1.21
N GLY A 683 3.74 -29.40 -1.21
CA GLY A 683 2.40 -28.92 -0.89
C GLY A 683 1.32 -29.40 -1.88
N ILE A 684 1.69 -29.68 -3.14
CA ILE A 684 0.80 -30.27 -4.15
C ILE A 684 0.76 -31.79 -3.99
N ALA A 685 1.92 -32.43 -3.99
CA ALA A 685 2.07 -33.87 -3.95
C ALA A 685 1.60 -34.45 -2.61
N SER A 686 1.86 -33.80 -1.46
CA SER A 686 1.30 -34.15 -0.14
C SER A 686 -0.20 -33.96 -0.08
N ARG A 687 -0.76 -32.90 -0.69
CA ARG A 687 -2.22 -32.74 -0.85
C ARG A 687 -2.85 -33.92 -1.59
N TYR A 688 -2.09 -34.63 -2.42
CA TYR A 688 -2.55 -35.77 -3.21
C TYR A 688 -2.10 -37.15 -2.70
N ALA A 689 -1.03 -37.21 -1.92
CA ALA A 689 -0.47 -38.42 -1.28
C ALA A 689 -1.06 -38.66 0.12
N ALA A 690 -1.41 -37.63 0.89
CA ALA A 690 -1.95 -37.74 2.26
C ALA A 690 -3.42 -38.21 2.32
N ILE A 691 -3.95 -38.73 1.22
CA ILE A 691 -5.36 -39.03 1.08
C ILE A 691 -5.70 -40.47 1.54
N ASP A 692 -5.02 -40.96 2.57
CA ASP A 692 -5.38 -42.22 3.25
C ASP A 692 -5.99 -42.02 4.65
N ARG A 693 -5.93 -40.81 5.23
CA ARG A 693 -6.67 -40.50 6.48
C ARG A 693 -7.89 -39.62 6.30
N GLY A 694 -8.55 -39.73 5.15
CA GLY A 694 -9.86 -39.11 5.05
C GLY A 694 -10.37 -38.93 3.65
N ARG A 695 -10.20 -39.87 2.71
CA ARG A 695 -10.91 -39.78 1.42
C ARG A 695 -12.34 -40.30 1.48
N ASP A 696 -12.70 -41.23 2.35
CA ASP A 696 -14.13 -41.55 2.55
C ASP A 696 -14.83 -40.41 3.29
N GLN A 697 -14.16 -39.77 4.24
CA GLN A 697 -14.63 -38.51 4.83
C GLN A 697 -14.58 -37.33 3.85
N LEU A 698 -13.57 -37.23 2.97
CA LEU A 698 -13.45 -36.14 1.98
C LEU A 698 -14.25 -36.37 0.71
N ARG A 699 -14.66 -37.59 0.34
CA ARG A 699 -15.62 -37.91 -0.75
C ARG A 699 -17.05 -37.92 -0.23
N ALA A 700 -17.32 -38.33 1.02
CA ALA A 700 -18.58 -37.95 1.68
C ALA A 700 -18.70 -36.41 1.80
N ARG A 701 -17.58 -35.68 1.98
CA ARG A 701 -17.53 -34.21 1.87
C ARG A 701 -17.38 -33.70 0.42
N ARG A 702 -16.89 -34.50 -0.55
CA ARG A 702 -16.63 -34.06 -1.95
C ARG A 702 -17.74 -34.37 -2.94
N ASN A 703 -18.22 -35.59 -2.94
CA ASN A 703 -19.38 -36.00 -3.68
C ASN A 703 -20.40 -36.49 -2.66
N GLY A 704 -20.66 -35.69 -1.61
CA GLY A 704 -21.78 -35.97 -0.74
C GLY A 704 -22.96 -36.33 -1.62
N ALA A 705 -23.61 -37.45 -1.30
CA ALA A 705 -25.02 -37.62 -1.58
C ALA A 705 -25.66 -36.24 -1.46
N ASP A 706 -26.40 -35.86 -2.50
CA ASP A 706 -27.03 -34.56 -2.70
C ASP A 706 -27.09 -33.72 -1.42
N PHE A 707 -26.38 -32.59 -1.38
CA PHE A 707 -26.73 -31.54 -0.42
C PHE A 707 -28.20 -31.23 -0.67
N THR A 708 -29.06 -31.80 0.16
CA THR A 708 -30.46 -31.44 0.28
C THR A 708 -30.61 -30.93 1.69
N LEU A 709 -31.23 -29.76 1.80
CA LEU A 709 -31.71 -29.25 3.09
C LEU A 709 -32.60 -30.29 3.82
N GLU A 710 -33.14 -31.23 3.06
CA GLU A 710 -33.94 -32.35 3.52
C GLU A 710 -33.15 -33.38 4.34
N THR A 711 -31.85 -33.58 4.08
CA THR A 711 -31.04 -34.62 4.74
C THR A 711 -30.08 -34.09 5.82
N ALA A 712 -29.86 -32.77 5.87
CA ALA A 712 -29.06 -32.15 6.93
C ALA A 712 -29.85 -32.14 8.27
N PRO A 713 -29.37 -32.83 9.32
CA PRO A 713 -30.07 -32.84 10.62
C PRO A 713 -30.06 -31.44 11.26
N GLY A 714 -31.21 -31.00 11.79
CA GLY A 714 -31.38 -29.73 12.50
C GLY A 714 -32.36 -28.77 11.84
N ALA A 715 -32.29 -27.48 12.21
CA ALA A 715 -33.21 -26.42 11.76
C ALA A 715 -33.20 -26.16 10.23
N TRP A 716 -32.38 -26.88 9.45
CA TRP A 716 -32.39 -26.88 7.98
C TRP A 716 -33.58 -27.64 7.37
N GLN A 717 -34.18 -28.58 8.10
CA GLN A 717 -35.28 -29.43 7.59
C GLN A 717 -36.55 -28.65 7.21
N GLN A 718 -36.69 -27.42 7.69
CA GLN A 718 -37.79 -26.50 7.34
C GLN A 718 -37.54 -25.74 6.02
N TYR A 719 -36.41 -25.96 5.35
CA TYR A 719 -36.07 -25.35 4.07
C TYR A 719 -35.92 -26.40 2.96
N VAL A 720 -36.11 -26.00 1.70
CA VAL A 720 -35.91 -26.80 0.49
C VAL A 720 -35.01 -26.03 -0.47
N ALA A 721 -34.03 -26.74 -1.04
CA ALA A 721 -33.10 -26.18 -2.00
C ALA A 721 -33.58 -26.52 -3.41
N ARG A 722 -33.89 -25.50 -4.21
CA ARG A 722 -34.12 -25.60 -5.64
C ARG A 722 -32.85 -25.24 -6.40
N THR A 723 -32.41 -26.14 -7.27
CA THR A 723 -31.26 -25.87 -8.15
C THR A 723 -31.73 -25.16 -9.43
N LEU A 724 -31.24 -23.95 -9.64
CA LEU A 724 -31.38 -23.19 -10.88
C LEU A 724 -30.16 -23.47 -11.77
N ARG A 725 -30.37 -23.65 -13.08
CA ARG A 725 -29.27 -23.91 -14.05
C ARG A 725 -29.21 -22.80 -15.09
N PRO A 726 -28.83 -21.58 -14.71
CA PRO A 726 -28.74 -20.47 -15.66
C PRO A 726 -27.73 -20.81 -16.76
N LYS A 727 -28.17 -20.76 -18.02
CA LYS A 727 -27.32 -20.93 -19.20
C LYS A 727 -27.04 -19.54 -19.77
N PRO A 728 -25.77 -19.10 -19.80
CA PRO A 728 -25.46 -17.80 -20.40
C PRO A 728 -25.92 -17.80 -21.85
N THR A 729 -26.53 -16.71 -22.28
CA THR A 729 -26.73 -16.44 -23.70
C THR A 729 -25.38 -16.00 -24.30
N GLY A 730 -25.08 -16.46 -25.51
CA GLY A 730 -23.85 -16.07 -26.22
C GLY A 730 -22.54 -16.59 -25.60
N LYS A 731 -21.58 -15.68 -25.38
CA LYS A 731 -20.17 -15.99 -25.04
C LYS A 731 -19.83 -15.87 -23.55
N ALA A 732 -20.81 -15.61 -22.70
CA ALA A 732 -20.61 -15.46 -21.27
C ALA A 732 -20.07 -16.75 -20.61
N TYR A 733 -19.14 -16.60 -19.66
CA TYR A 733 -18.41 -17.74 -19.08
C TYR A 733 -18.59 -17.89 -17.57
N ALA A 734 -18.93 -16.83 -16.84
CA ALA A 734 -19.11 -16.89 -15.39
C ALA A 734 -20.02 -15.77 -14.88
N ILE A 735 -20.89 -16.08 -13.92
CA ILE A 735 -21.65 -15.07 -13.18
C ILE A 735 -20.68 -14.34 -12.24
N LYS A 736 -20.66 -13.00 -12.32
CA LYS A 736 -19.86 -12.10 -11.49
C LYS A 736 -20.67 -11.46 -10.36
N HIS A 737 -21.97 -11.30 -10.58
CA HIS A 737 -22.92 -10.80 -9.59
C HIS A 737 -24.30 -11.38 -9.84
N VAL A 738 -25.07 -11.53 -8.76
CA VAL A 738 -26.50 -11.81 -8.79
C VAL A 738 -27.16 -10.77 -7.92
N HIS A 739 -28.21 -10.13 -8.44
CA HIS A 739 -29.03 -9.18 -7.71
C HIS A 739 -30.48 -9.63 -7.78
N TYR A 740 -31.18 -9.68 -6.65
CA TYR A 740 -32.62 -9.94 -6.63
C TYR A 740 -33.41 -8.63 -6.75
N ASP A 741 -34.23 -8.51 -7.79
CA ASP A 741 -35.11 -7.35 -7.98
C ASP A 741 -36.33 -7.48 -7.07
N ASN A 742 -36.28 -6.81 -5.91
CA ASN A 742 -37.30 -6.89 -4.86
C ASN A 742 -38.47 -5.91 -5.03
N ARG A 743 -38.55 -5.21 -6.16
CA ARG A 743 -39.63 -4.24 -6.41
C ARG A 743 -40.97 -4.96 -6.55
N LYS A 744 -42.05 -4.31 -6.11
CA LYS A 744 -43.41 -4.88 -6.14
C LYS A 744 -43.82 -5.37 -7.54
N ASP A 745 -43.42 -4.65 -8.59
CA ASP A 745 -43.70 -5.02 -9.98
C ASP A 745 -42.87 -6.22 -10.47
N ALA A 746 -41.64 -6.39 -9.99
CA ALA A 746 -40.82 -7.57 -10.29
C ALA A 746 -41.35 -8.80 -9.54
N VAL A 747 -41.75 -8.63 -8.28
CA VAL A 747 -42.37 -9.68 -7.46
C VAL A 747 -43.69 -10.15 -8.08
N SER A 748 -44.54 -9.24 -8.58
CA SER A 748 -45.80 -9.62 -9.23
C SER A 748 -45.62 -10.39 -10.54
N ARG A 749 -44.44 -10.29 -11.19
CA ARG A 749 -44.05 -11.11 -12.35
C ARG A 749 -43.39 -12.45 -11.98
N GLY A 750 -43.43 -12.83 -10.70
CA GLY A 750 -42.85 -14.08 -10.19
C GLY A 750 -41.41 -13.99 -9.70
N GLY A 751 -40.90 -12.77 -9.46
CA GLY A 751 -39.54 -12.51 -8.98
C GLY A 751 -38.48 -12.68 -10.08
N GLU A 752 -37.54 -11.74 -10.14
CA GLU A 752 -36.49 -11.72 -11.15
C GLU A 752 -35.11 -11.63 -10.50
N LEU A 753 -34.19 -12.49 -10.94
CA LEU A 753 -32.76 -12.34 -10.66
C LEU A 753 -32.10 -11.61 -11.83
N ILE A 754 -31.33 -10.57 -11.53
CA ILE A 754 -30.40 -9.97 -12.47
C ILE A 754 -29.08 -10.70 -12.36
N LEU A 755 -28.72 -11.42 -13.41
CA LEU A 755 -27.46 -12.13 -13.54
C LEU A 755 -26.48 -11.24 -14.31
N CYS A 756 -25.36 -10.90 -13.67
CA CYS A 756 -24.30 -10.16 -14.32
C CYS A 756 -23.19 -11.13 -14.73
N TRP A 757 -23.11 -11.42 -16.02
CA TRP A 757 -22.14 -12.34 -16.59
C TRP A 757 -20.85 -11.62 -16.97
N GLY A 758 -19.72 -12.30 -16.79
CA GLY A 758 -18.45 -11.93 -17.39
C GLY A 758 -18.30 -12.54 -18.78
N LEU A 759 -17.81 -11.74 -19.71
CA LEU A 759 -17.44 -12.12 -21.07
C LEU A 759 -15.91 -12.21 -21.20
N PRO A 760 -15.39 -12.99 -22.16
CA PRO A 760 -13.98 -12.92 -22.52
C PRO A 760 -13.55 -11.46 -22.79
N TRP A 761 -12.31 -11.09 -22.45
CA TRP A 761 -11.72 -9.77 -22.75
C TRP A 761 -12.32 -8.57 -21.98
N LYS A 762 -12.67 -8.76 -20.70
CA LYS A 762 -13.21 -7.70 -19.82
C LYS A 762 -14.51 -7.08 -20.36
N GLY A 763 -15.41 -7.92 -20.87
CA GLY A 763 -16.80 -7.51 -21.14
C GLY A 763 -17.76 -8.05 -20.08
N MET A 764 -18.96 -7.47 -20.02
CA MET A 764 -20.07 -7.94 -19.21
C MET A 764 -21.38 -7.94 -19.99
N GLN A 765 -22.30 -8.78 -19.53
CA GLN A 765 -23.65 -8.89 -20.05
C GLN A 765 -24.63 -9.07 -18.90
N LEU A 766 -25.81 -8.45 -19.00
CA LEU A 766 -26.90 -8.61 -18.04
C LEU A 766 -27.99 -9.52 -18.59
N GLU A 767 -28.55 -10.36 -17.72
CA GLU A 767 -29.71 -11.19 -18.03
C GLU A 767 -30.71 -11.16 -16.86
N ARG A 768 -32.00 -11.12 -17.16
CA ARG A 768 -33.10 -11.38 -16.22
C ARG A 768 -33.36 -12.87 -16.21
N LEU A 769 -33.39 -13.49 -15.04
CA LEU A 769 -33.85 -14.86 -14.82
C LEU A 769 -35.16 -14.81 -14.00
N ASN A 770 -36.27 -15.17 -14.63
CA ASN A 770 -37.57 -15.27 -13.97
C ASN A 770 -37.59 -16.53 -13.09
N LEU A 771 -37.83 -16.39 -11.79
CA LEU A 771 -37.74 -17.51 -10.83
C LEU A 771 -38.88 -18.52 -10.97
N ALA A 772 -40.06 -18.08 -11.41
CA ALA A 772 -41.21 -18.96 -11.64
C ALA A 772 -41.00 -19.85 -12.88
N THR A 773 -40.64 -19.24 -14.01
CA THR A 773 -40.55 -19.92 -15.32
C THR A 773 -39.16 -20.50 -15.62
N GLY A 774 -38.11 -20.01 -14.93
CA GLY A 774 -36.72 -20.31 -15.27
C GLY A 774 -36.25 -19.67 -16.58
N LYS A 775 -37.09 -18.86 -17.25
CA LYS A 775 -36.75 -18.21 -18.52
C LYS A 775 -35.72 -17.11 -18.28
N GLN A 776 -34.68 -17.12 -19.11
CA GLN A 776 -33.64 -16.09 -19.13
C GLN A 776 -33.82 -15.15 -20.33
N THR A 777 -33.70 -13.85 -20.11
CA THR A 777 -33.77 -12.83 -21.15
C THR A 777 -32.60 -11.84 -21.02
N PRO A 778 -31.83 -11.59 -22.09
CA PRO A 778 -30.76 -10.59 -22.06
C PRO A 778 -31.33 -9.18 -21.87
N ILE A 779 -30.56 -8.29 -21.26
CA ILE A 779 -30.92 -6.90 -20.99
C ILE A 779 -29.85 -5.98 -21.57
N GLY A 780 -30.25 -5.09 -22.47
CA GLY A 780 -29.36 -4.14 -23.13
C GLY A 780 -28.26 -4.81 -23.96
N LYS A 781 -27.22 -4.03 -24.29
CA LYS A 781 -26.06 -4.49 -25.06
C LYS A 781 -24.94 -4.94 -24.13
N GLU A 782 -24.03 -5.78 -24.65
CA GLU A 782 -22.76 -6.08 -23.96
C GLU A 782 -21.98 -4.77 -23.71
N PHE A 783 -21.34 -4.65 -22.54
CA PHE A 783 -20.56 -3.47 -22.16
C PHE A 783 -19.19 -3.87 -21.61
N LYS A 784 -18.25 -2.90 -21.51
CA LYS A 784 -16.94 -3.15 -20.92
C LYS A 784 -17.09 -3.30 -19.41
N GLY A 785 -16.43 -4.29 -18.83
CA GLY A 785 -16.48 -4.57 -17.40
C GLY A 785 -15.68 -5.81 -17.00
N ALA A 786 -15.01 -5.74 -15.86
CA ALA A 786 -14.31 -6.83 -15.22
C ALA A 786 -14.45 -6.72 -13.70
N PRO A 787 -14.41 -7.85 -12.96
CA PRO A 787 -14.30 -7.78 -11.51
C PRO A 787 -12.95 -7.14 -11.13
N VAL A 788 -13.00 -6.08 -10.32
CA VAL A 788 -11.80 -5.50 -9.72
C VAL A 788 -11.27 -6.48 -8.67
N ALA A 789 -9.96 -6.67 -8.58
CA ALA A 789 -9.40 -7.40 -7.43
C ALA A 789 -9.86 -6.67 -6.14
N PHE A 790 -10.41 -7.42 -5.17
CA PHE A 790 -10.91 -6.92 -3.88
C PHE A 790 -12.27 -6.19 -3.88
N ARG A 791 -12.93 -6.00 -5.03
CA ARG A 791 -14.32 -5.48 -5.07
C ARG A 791 -15.22 -6.31 -5.97
N GLY A 792 -16.34 -6.75 -5.40
CA GLY A 792 -17.40 -7.34 -6.20
C GLY A 792 -18.03 -6.28 -7.11
N VAL A 793 -18.48 -6.72 -8.28
CA VAL A 793 -19.36 -5.92 -9.15
C VAL A 793 -20.55 -5.44 -8.31
N GLN A 794 -20.89 -4.16 -8.41
CA GLN A 794 -22.10 -3.60 -7.78
C GLN A 794 -23.20 -3.52 -8.83
N VAL A 795 -24.40 -3.97 -8.47
CA VAL A 795 -25.59 -3.89 -9.33
C VAL A 795 -26.69 -3.21 -8.55
N CYS A 796 -27.30 -2.20 -9.16
CA CYS A 796 -28.44 -1.48 -8.62
C CYS A 796 -29.53 -1.41 -9.70
N VAL A 797 -30.79 -1.63 -9.33
CA VAL A 797 -31.91 -1.74 -10.28
C VAL A 797 -32.95 -0.67 -10.01
N SER A 798 -33.30 0.09 -11.04
CA SER A 798 -34.44 1.02 -11.06
C SER A 798 -35.59 0.47 -11.91
N PRO A 799 -36.74 1.16 -11.98
CA PRO A 799 -37.82 0.78 -12.88
C PRO A 799 -37.41 0.66 -14.35
N ASN A 800 -36.55 1.57 -14.81
CA ASN A 800 -36.26 1.74 -16.24
C ASN A 800 -34.79 1.44 -16.59
N ALA A 801 -33.93 1.19 -15.60
CA ALA A 801 -32.50 1.02 -15.82
C ALA A 801 -31.86 0.04 -14.82
N ILE A 802 -30.72 -0.51 -15.22
CA ILE A 802 -29.81 -1.26 -14.35
C ILE A 802 -28.46 -0.56 -14.36
N PHE A 803 -27.94 -0.27 -13.17
CA PHE A 803 -26.66 0.37 -12.98
C PHE A 803 -25.64 -0.67 -12.52
N VAL A 804 -24.49 -0.71 -13.18
CA VAL A 804 -23.43 -1.68 -12.93
C VAL A 804 -22.10 -0.97 -12.73
N ALA A 805 -21.50 -1.06 -11.55
CA ALA A 805 -20.14 -0.57 -11.31
C ALA A 805 -19.15 -1.77 -11.33
N SER A 806 -18.12 -1.66 -12.17
CA SER A 806 -17.09 -2.70 -12.41
C SER A 806 -15.75 -2.05 -12.87
N ASP A 807 -14.80 -2.79 -13.46
CA ASP A 807 -13.59 -2.26 -14.14
C ASP A 807 -13.83 -2.24 -15.68
N PRO A 808 -13.96 -1.08 -16.37
CA PRO A 808 -13.26 0.19 -16.14
C PRO A 808 -13.92 1.14 -15.13
N PRO A 809 -13.19 2.16 -14.65
CA PRO A 809 -13.66 3.12 -13.64
C PRO A 809 -15.05 3.73 -13.95
N GLY A 810 -15.87 3.96 -12.92
CA GLY A 810 -17.23 4.52 -13.03
C GLY A 810 -18.35 3.47 -12.96
N PHE A 811 -19.50 3.75 -13.60
CA PHE A 811 -20.61 2.80 -13.72
C PHE A 811 -21.27 2.83 -15.10
N THR A 812 -21.88 1.72 -15.49
CA THR A 812 -22.66 1.57 -16.71
C THR A 812 -24.15 1.53 -16.40
N MET A 813 -24.92 2.42 -17.02
CA MET A 813 -26.38 2.38 -17.05
C MET A 813 -26.84 1.57 -18.27
N VAL A 814 -27.69 0.58 -18.03
CA VAL A 814 -28.25 -0.31 -19.02
C VAL A 814 -29.76 -0.16 -19.01
N THR A 815 -30.33 0.32 -20.11
CA THR A 815 -31.77 0.39 -20.36
C THR A 815 -32.13 -0.54 -21.53
N GLU A 816 -33.41 -0.65 -21.86
CA GLU A 816 -33.84 -1.33 -23.08
C GLU A 816 -33.39 -0.59 -24.35
N ALA A 817 -33.34 0.75 -24.28
CA ALA A 817 -33.02 1.61 -25.42
C ALA A 817 -31.49 1.77 -25.63
N PHE A 818 -30.70 1.82 -24.56
CA PHE A 818 -29.27 2.12 -24.67
C PHE A 818 -28.43 1.52 -23.54
N THR A 819 -27.12 1.59 -23.72
CA THR A 819 -26.11 1.23 -22.72
C THR A 819 -25.04 2.32 -22.71
N ARG A 820 -24.89 3.03 -21.60
CA ARG A 820 -23.96 4.16 -21.46
C ARG A 820 -23.11 4.01 -20.20
N THR A 821 -21.82 4.28 -20.32
CA THR A 821 -20.90 4.31 -19.18
C THR A 821 -20.65 5.75 -18.78
N PHE A 822 -20.68 6.02 -17.48
CA PHE A 822 -20.44 7.31 -16.87
C PHE A 822 -19.12 7.28 -16.10
N THR A 823 -18.30 8.30 -16.35
CA THR A 823 -16.94 8.45 -15.82
C THR A 823 -16.75 9.86 -15.22
N LYS A 824 -15.56 10.21 -14.75
CA LYS A 824 -15.25 11.59 -14.32
C LYS A 824 -15.50 12.62 -15.41
N GLU A 825 -15.28 12.25 -16.68
CA GLU A 825 -15.53 13.14 -17.82
C GLU A 825 -17.01 13.49 -17.99
N ASP A 826 -17.91 12.64 -17.49
CA ASP A 826 -19.36 12.90 -17.49
C ASP A 826 -19.85 13.68 -16.26
N GLY A 827 -18.96 14.05 -15.33
CA GLY A 827 -19.30 14.77 -14.10
C GLY A 827 -19.38 13.90 -12.84
N LEU A 828 -18.98 12.64 -12.92
CA LEU A 828 -18.86 11.77 -11.75
C LEU A 828 -17.80 12.32 -10.78
N VAL A 829 -18.11 12.32 -9.48
CA VAL A 829 -17.20 12.85 -8.45
C VAL A 829 -15.88 12.08 -8.40
N GLU A 830 -15.98 10.75 -8.37
CA GLU A 830 -14.86 9.83 -8.33
C GLU A 830 -15.21 8.56 -9.11
N GLU A 831 -14.25 7.92 -9.76
CA GLU A 831 -14.56 6.72 -10.56
C GLU A 831 -14.58 5.43 -9.73
N ASP A 832 -14.10 5.55 -8.50
CA ASP A 832 -13.91 4.46 -7.57
C ASP A 832 -15.20 4.20 -6.76
N ILE A 833 -16.19 3.59 -7.41
CA ILE A 833 -17.50 3.31 -6.81
C ILE A 833 -17.44 2.06 -5.92
N TRP A 834 -17.87 2.20 -4.67
CA TRP A 834 -17.89 1.13 -3.67
C TRP A 834 -19.28 0.54 -3.48
N SER A 835 -20.31 1.37 -3.56
CA SER A 835 -21.69 0.96 -3.33
C SER A 835 -22.66 1.85 -4.11
N MET A 836 -23.82 1.30 -4.42
CA MET A 836 -24.90 2.00 -5.10
C MET A 836 -26.24 1.61 -4.50
N ALA A 837 -27.17 2.55 -4.43
CA ALA A 837 -28.54 2.29 -3.99
C ALA A 837 -29.54 3.16 -4.76
N TRP A 838 -30.68 2.58 -5.12
CA TRP A 838 -31.74 3.28 -5.86
C TRP A 838 -32.85 3.73 -4.92
N TRP A 839 -33.11 5.03 -4.87
CA TRP A 839 -34.18 5.63 -4.08
C TRP A 839 -35.05 6.51 -4.98
N GLU A 840 -36.35 6.21 -5.04
CA GLU A 840 -37.35 6.91 -5.87
C GLU A 840 -36.92 7.03 -7.34
N ASP A 841 -36.38 8.18 -7.72
CA ASP A 841 -35.98 8.61 -9.07
C ASP A 841 -34.47 8.94 -9.16
N ARG A 842 -33.68 8.63 -8.13
CA ARG A 842 -32.24 8.94 -8.06
C ARG A 842 -31.40 7.72 -7.70
N LEU A 843 -30.20 7.67 -8.29
CA LEU A 843 -29.16 6.70 -7.93
C LEU A 843 -28.21 7.34 -6.94
N TYR A 844 -28.08 6.77 -5.75
CA TYR A 844 -27.11 7.19 -4.74
C TYR A 844 -25.85 6.35 -4.88
N ILE A 845 -24.70 7.02 -4.83
CA ILE A 845 -23.40 6.45 -5.16
C ILE A 845 -22.43 6.73 -4.00
N GLY A 846 -21.89 5.64 -3.45
CA GLY A 846 -20.84 5.68 -2.44
C GLY A 846 -19.48 5.52 -3.09
N TYR A 847 -18.58 6.47 -2.87
CA TYR A 847 -17.22 6.48 -3.41
C TYR A 847 -16.18 6.19 -2.32
N LYS A 848 -14.92 6.13 -2.74
CA LYS A 848 -13.82 6.52 -1.88
C LYS A 848 -13.84 8.04 -1.76
N ASP A 849 -13.80 8.54 -0.53
CA ASP A 849 -13.64 9.95 -0.18
C ASP A 849 -14.81 10.88 -0.55
N ALA A 850 -15.93 10.33 -1.00
CA ALA A 850 -17.14 11.08 -1.34
C ALA A 850 -18.44 10.26 -1.26
N PHE A 851 -19.57 10.97 -1.23
CA PHE A 851 -20.92 10.45 -1.37
C PHE A 851 -21.73 11.39 -2.27
N GLY A 852 -22.46 10.84 -3.25
CA GLY A 852 -23.20 11.65 -4.21
C GLY A 852 -24.46 10.97 -4.71
N MET A 853 -25.21 11.69 -5.54
CA MET A 853 -26.35 11.16 -6.28
C MET A 853 -26.25 11.47 -7.77
N PHE A 854 -26.98 10.70 -8.56
CA PHE A 854 -27.09 10.79 -10.01
C PHE A 854 -28.56 10.76 -10.41
N ASP A 855 -28.93 11.70 -11.27
CA ASP A 855 -30.23 11.78 -11.91
C ASP A 855 -30.18 11.11 -13.29
N PRO A 856 -30.84 9.96 -13.49
CA PRO A 856 -30.79 9.26 -14.76
C PRO A 856 -31.63 9.90 -15.88
N GLU A 857 -32.47 10.89 -15.59
CA GLU A 857 -33.24 11.61 -16.61
C GLU A 857 -32.43 12.77 -17.19
N THR A 858 -31.79 13.56 -16.31
CA THR A 858 -30.98 14.73 -16.71
C THR A 858 -29.50 14.40 -16.94
N PHE A 859 -29.05 13.24 -16.46
CA PHE A 859 -27.64 12.84 -16.37
C PHE A 859 -26.79 13.76 -15.48
N GLU A 860 -27.41 14.47 -14.55
CA GLU A 860 -26.70 15.36 -13.63
C GLU A 860 -26.19 14.61 -12.38
N PHE A 861 -25.03 15.05 -11.90
CA PHE A 861 -24.39 14.56 -10.68
C PHE A 861 -24.45 15.62 -9.59
N GLN A 862 -24.81 15.21 -8.37
CA GLN A 862 -24.77 16.07 -7.21
C GLN A 862 -23.89 15.45 -6.11
N LEU A 863 -22.89 16.20 -5.68
CA LEU A 863 -22.04 15.85 -4.54
C LEU A 863 -22.79 16.15 -3.24
N LEU A 864 -22.99 15.13 -2.41
CA LEU A 864 -23.68 15.25 -1.13
C LEU A 864 -22.68 15.36 0.04
N ALA A 865 -21.55 14.67 -0.04
CA ALA A 865 -20.43 14.82 0.90
C ALA A 865 -19.06 14.53 0.27
N SER A 866 -18.01 15.17 0.77
CA SER A 866 -16.61 15.00 0.32
C SER A 866 -15.59 15.19 1.44
N SER A 867 -14.57 14.33 1.43
CA SER A 867 -13.39 14.48 2.29
C SER A 867 -12.56 15.74 1.97
N LEU A 868 -12.80 16.34 0.80
CA LEU A 868 -12.10 17.55 0.34
C LEU A 868 -12.87 18.83 0.72
N SER A 869 -14.06 18.72 1.33
CA SER A 869 -14.81 19.91 1.72
C SER A 869 -14.03 20.70 2.78
N VAL A 870 -13.78 21.97 2.50
CA VAL A 870 -13.13 22.89 3.45
C VAL A 870 -14.12 23.33 4.52
N GLU A 871 -15.40 23.46 4.14
CA GLU A 871 -16.52 23.78 5.02
C GLU A 871 -17.45 22.57 5.09
N PRO A 872 -17.47 21.83 6.21
CA PRO A 872 -18.35 20.67 6.35
C PRO A 872 -19.82 21.07 6.29
N LYS A 873 -20.59 20.51 5.34
CA LYS A 873 -22.04 20.76 5.24
C LYS A 873 -22.84 19.72 6.01
N ASN A 874 -22.24 18.56 6.27
CA ASN A 874 -22.80 17.49 7.06
C ASN A 874 -21.70 16.77 7.87
N PRO A 875 -22.05 15.87 8.80
CA PRO A 875 -21.09 15.22 9.68
C PRO A 875 -20.07 14.30 9.00
N ILE A 876 -20.32 13.89 7.74
CA ILE A 876 -19.38 13.05 6.98
C ILE A 876 -18.47 13.88 6.05
N ASP A 877 -18.73 15.18 5.90
CA ASP A 877 -17.84 16.10 5.19
C ASP A 877 -16.56 16.42 5.98
N GLY A 878 -15.57 16.94 5.25
CA GLY A 878 -14.38 17.58 5.82
C GLY A 878 -13.12 16.75 5.61
N ARG A 879 -11.96 17.33 5.95
CA ARG A 879 -10.65 16.69 5.77
C ARG A 879 -10.58 15.32 6.46
N GLY A 880 -9.89 14.36 5.83
CA GLY A 880 -9.77 12.96 6.29
C GLY A 880 -10.48 12.00 5.34
N GLY A 881 -9.76 10.98 4.85
CA GLY A 881 -10.28 10.06 3.84
C GLY A 881 -11.24 9.02 4.42
N PHE A 882 -12.38 8.81 3.76
CA PHE A 882 -13.40 7.85 4.19
C PHE A 882 -13.92 6.99 3.04
N PHE A 883 -14.59 5.89 3.36
CA PHE A 883 -15.16 4.97 2.37
C PHE A 883 -16.65 4.75 2.65
N VAL A 884 -17.50 4.98 1.66
CA VAL A 884 -18.92 4.60 1.72
C VAL A 884 -19.06 3.15 1.28
N ARG A 885 -18.97 2.23 2.24
CA ARG A 885 -18.78 0.80 1.96
C ARG A 885 -20.04 0.10 1.45
N GLN A 886 -21.19 0.47 1.99
CA GLN A 886 -22.49 -0.11 1.61
C GLN A 886 -23.57 0.96 1.68
N LEU A 887 -24.50 0.87 0.73
CA LEU A 887 -25.74 1.63 0.69
C LEU A 887 -26.90 0.63 0.54
N LEU A 888 -27.93 0.77 1.37
CA LEU A 888 -29.16 -0.02 1.27
C LEU A 888 -30.36 0.90 1.44
N THR A 889 -31.37 0.76 0.58
CA THR A 889 -32.59 1.57 0.68
C THR A 889 -33.63 0.90 1.59
N ASP A 890 -34.27 1.71 2.43
CA ASP A 890 -35.43 1.31 3.24
C ASP A 890 -36.60 2.24 2.96
N ARG A 891 -37.42 1.83 1.98
CA ARG A 891 -38.55 2.61 1.48
C ARG A 891 -39.61 2.86 2.55
N ALA A 892 -39.79 1.93 3.49
CA ALA A 892 -40.78 2.11 4.54
C ALA A 892 -40.31 3.13 5.58
N ALA A 893 -39.00 3.19 5.84
CA ALA A 893 -38.42 4.15 6.77
C ALA A 893 -38.07 5.51 6.14
N GLY A 894 -38.31 5.70 4.84
CA GLY A 894 -38.00 6.96 4.16
C GLY A 894 -36.50 7.26 4.11
N CYS A 895 -35.61 6.26 4.05
CA CYS A 895 -34.18 6.50 4.20
C CYS A 895 -33.25 5.55 3.43
N ILE A 896 -31.98 5.93 3.36
CA ILE A 896 -30.86 5.12 2.88
C ILE A 896 -29.94 4.83 4.07
N TRP A 897 -29.70 3.55 4.29
CA TRP A 897 -28.73 3.07 5.26
C TRP A 897 -27.34 3.05 4.63
N MET A 898 -26.39 3.67 5.30
CA MET A 898 -25.04 3.89 4.78
C MET A 898 -24.01 3.46 5.82
N THR A 899 -23.01 2.68 5.39
CA THR A 899 -21.85 2.36 6.25
C THR A 899 -20.63 3.15 5.81
N VAL A 900 -20.03 3.86 6.75
CA VAL A 900 -18.83 4.67 6.52
C VAL A 900 -17.67 4.06 7.30
N GLN A 901 -16.51 4.00 6.66
CA GLN A 901 -15.23 3.68 7.32
C GLN A 901 -14.25 4.81 7.05
N ASP A 902 -13.77 5.46 8.09
CA ASP A 902 -12.74 6.49 8.04
C ASP A 902 -11.62 6.06 9.01
N ASN A 903 -10.42 5.85 8.46
CA ASN A 903 -9.29 5.37 9.26
C ASN A 903 -8.61 6.51 10.04
N ALA A 904 -8.86 7.76 9.67
CA ALA A 904 -8.27 8.94 10.30
C ALA A 904 -9.22 9.60 11.31
N ASN A 905 -10.53 9.54 11.06
CA ASN A 905 -11.55 10.13 11.92
C ASN A 905 -12.56 9.09 12.39
N ALA A 906 -12.38 8.61 13.64
CA ALA A 906 -13.27 7.64 14.25
C ALA A 906 -14.73 8.13 14.33
N ASP A 907 -14.99 9.44 14.34
CA ASP A 907 -16.34 10.00 14.42
C ASP A 907 -17.16 9.86 13.15
N ARG A 908 -16.50 9.67 12.00
CA ARG A 908 -17.19 9.37 10.74
C ARG A 908 -17.46 7.88 10.56
N THR A 909 -16.64 7.03 11.15
CA THR A 909 -16.80 5.58 11.05
C THR A 909 -18.11 5.15 11.70
N GLY A 910 -18.96 4.41 10.99
CA GLY A 910 -20.24 4.06 11.56
C GLY A 910 -21.32 3.57 10.61
N LEU A 911 -22.48 3.29 11.21
CA LEU A 911 -23.76 3.15 10.53
C LEU A 911 -24.49 4.49 10.55
N TRP A 912 -24.91 4.95 9.37
CA TRP A 912 -25.60 6.20 9.14
C TRP A 912 -26.97 5.96 8.52
N ARG A 913 -27.95 6.74 8.98
CA ARG A 913 -29.23 6.94 8.31
C ARG A 913 -29.16 8.22 7.50
N VAL A 914 -29.39 8.13 6.20
CA VAL A 914 -29.49 9.28 5.30
C VAL A 914 -30.95 9.46 4.93
N ASN A 915 -31.51 10.63 5.18
CA ASN A 915 -32.83 11.00 4.65
C ASN A 915 -32.63 11.64 3.26
N PRO A 916 -33.01 10.95 2.18
CA PRO A 916 -32.74 11.40 0.82
C PRO A 916 -33.48 12.68 0.43
N GLN A 917 -34.65 12.95 1.02
CA GLN A 917 -35.45 14.15 0.70
C GLN A 917 -34.89 15.42 1.35
N THR A 918 -34.33 15.30 2.56
CA THR A 918 -33.80 16.45 3.32
C THR A 918 -32.28 16.54 3.31
N ASN A 919 -31.60 15.53 2.75
CA ASN A 919 -30.15 15.34 2.81
C ASN A 919 -29.59 15.43 4.25
N THR A 920 -30.34 14.90 5.22
CA THR A 920 -29.92 14.87 6.63
C THR A 920 -29.27 13.53 6.99
N PHE A 921 -28.24 13.59 7.84
CA PHE A 921 -27.40 12.44 8.21
C PHE A 921 -27.49 12.22 9.72
N HIS A 922 -27.87 11.00 10.12
CA HIS A 922 -27.94 10.61 11.53
C HIS A 922 -27.07 9.37 11.76
N ARG A 923 -26.01 9.52 12.56
CA ARG A 923 -25.17 8.39 12.99
C ARG A 923 -25.93 7.56 14.01
N LEU A 924 -26.03 6.25 13.77
CA LEU A 924 -26.66 5.29 14.70
C LEU A 924 -25.66 4.43 15.44
N SER A 925 -24.46 4.26 14.90
CA SER A 925 -23.40 3.47 15.52
C SER A 925 -22.04 4.01 15.11
N ASP A 926 -21.08 3.95 16.02
CA ASP A 926 -19.67 4.27 15.83
C ASP A 926 -18.85 3.09 15.27
N ARG A 927 -19.47 1.93 15.15
CA ARG A 927 -18.82 0.70 14.69
C ARG A 927 -18.85 0.65 13.17
N SER A 928 -17.73 0.27 12.56
CA SER A 928 -17.73 -0.15 11.15
C SER A 928 -18.53 -1.44 11.03
N THR A 929 -19.77 -1.32 10.57
CA THR A 929 -20.70 -2.43 10.42
C THR A 929 -20.87 -2.82 8.95
N GLN A 930 -21.40 -4.01 8.74
CA GLN A 930 -21.93 -4.49 7.50
C GLN A 930 -23.45 -4.62 7.64
N LEU A 931 -24.12 -4.37 6.52
CA LEU A 931 -25.56 -4.40 6.40
C LEU A 931 -25.97 -5.50 5.42
N THR A 932 -27.01 -6.23 5.81
CA THR A 932 -27.67 -7.17 4.94
C THR A 932 -29.18 -6.98 5.03
N ALA A 933 -29.82 -6.73 3.90
CA ALA A 933 -31.28 -6.63 3.84
C ALA A 933 -31.94 -7.99 4.06
N ALA A 934 -33.05 -7.99 4.78
CA ALA A 934 -33.87 -9.18 5.04
C ALA A 934 -35.36 -8.80 5.13
N PRO A 935 -36.29 -9.77 5.03
CA PRO A 935 -37.70 -9.51 5.23
C PRO A 935 -37.95 -8.85 6.59
N GLY A 936 -38.58 -7.68 6.57
CA GLY A 936 -38.95 -6.93 7.78
C GLY A 936 -37.83 -6.13 8.45
N GLY A 937 -36.63 -5.98 7.84
CA GLY A 937 -35.59 -5.10 8.38
C GLY A 937 -34.19 -5.32 7.81
N LEU A 938 -33.19 -4.78 8.51
CA LEU A 938 -31.77 -4.96 8.20
C LEU A 938 -31.05 -5.71 9.31
N LEU A 939 -30.19 -6.65 8.93
CA LEU A 939 -29.21 -7.22 9.83
C LEU A 939 -27.95 -6.35 9.80
N VAL A 940 -27.55 -5.86 10.96
CA VAL A 940 -26.34 -5.06 11.18
C VAL A 940 -25.32 -5.93 11.90
N HIS A 941 -24.12 -6.12 11.35
CA HIS A 941 -23.08 -6.92 11.99
C HIS A 941 -21.70 -6.26 11.92
N ASN A 942 -20.84 -6.54 12.89
CA ASN A 942 -19.43 -6.15 12.85
C ASN A 942 -18.56 -7.41 12.78
N ASN A 943 -17.49 -7.37 12.00
CA ASN A 943 -16.56 -8.49 11.83
C ASN A 943 -15.34 -8.41 12.75
N ARG A 944 -15.07 -7.25 13.33
CA ARG A 944 -13.97 -7.01 14.29
C ARG A 944 -14.41 -7.23 15.74
N ALA A 945 -15.70 -7.10 16.01
CA ALA A 945 -16.29 -7.33 17.32
C ALA A 945 -17.54 -8.20 17.16
N PRO A 946 -17.85 -9.12 18.10
CA PRO A 946 -19.02 -10.00 18.04
C PRO A 946 -20.31 -9.21 18.27
N TYR A 947 -20.67 -8.37 17.31
CA TYR A 947 -21.84 -7.51 17.33
C TYR A 947 -22.77 -7.91 16.20
N LEU A 948 -24.01 -8.21 16.58
CA LEU A 948 -25.12 -8.45 15.67
C LEU A 948 -26.34 -7.73 16.20
N ALA A 949 -27.03 -6.97 15.35
CA ALA A 949 -28.25 -6.27 15.69
C ALA A 949 -29.24 -6.37 14.53
N TRP A 950 -30.53 -6.35 14.86
CA TRP A 950 -31.63 -6.26 13.92
C TRP A 950 -32.21 -4.86 13.93
N LEU A 951 -32.38 -4.27 12.75
CA LEU A 951 -33.03 -2.99 12.59
C LEU A 951 -34.38 -3.22 11.88
N PRO A 952 -35.50 -3.34 12.61
CA PRO A 952 -36.81 -3.53 12.01
C PRO A 952 -37.15 -2.44 11.00
N THR A 953 -37.84 -2.83 9.92
CA THR A 953 -38.36 -1.91 8.92
C THR A 953 -39.16 -0.77 9.58
N GLY A 954 -38.88 0.47 9.19
CA GLY A 954 -39.54 1.65 9.74
C GLY A 954 -39.02 2.13 11.09
N THR A 955 -38.06 1.44 11.69
CA THR A 955 -37.43 1.86 12.96
C THR A 955 -36.04 2.44 12.75
N THR A 956 -35.56 3.22 13.71
CA THR A 956 -34.21 3.81 13.70
C THR A 956 -33.30 3.23 14.78
N THR A 957 -33.82 2.32 15.61
CA THR A 957 -33.08 1.77 16.75
C THR A 957 -32.73 0.32 16.48
N PRO A 958 -31.45 -0.02 16.31
CA PRO A 958 -31.02 -1.41 16.21
C PRO A 958 -31.32 -2.14 17.52
N ILE A 959 -31.97 -3.30 17.41
CA ILE A 959 -32.21 -4.25 18.49
C ILE A 959 -31.02 -5.20 18.51
N GLU A 960 -30.18 -5.14 19.54
CA GLU A 960 -29.07 -6.09 19.66
C GLU A 960 -29.58 -7.52 19.71
N LEU A 961 -28.85 -8.42 19.04
CA LEU A 961 -29.11 -9.85 19.04
C LEU A 961 -27.95 -10.61 19.71
N PRO A 962 -27.74 -10.44 21.04
CA PRO A 962 -26.62 -11.03 21.75
C PRO A 962 -26.59 -12.56 21.66
N GLN A 963 -27.75 -13.21 21.50
CA GLN A 963 -27.87 -14.65 21.29
C GLN A 963 -27.12 -15.15 20.04
N PHE A 964 -26.89 -14.28 19.05
CA PHE A 964 -26.15 -14.60 17.83
C PHE A 964 -24.74 -13.98 17.77
N SER A 965 -24.26 -13.38 18.85
CA SER A 965 -22.90 -12.79 18.91
C SER A 965 -21.80 -13.79 18.49
N HIS A 966 -21.99 -15.07 18.83
CA HIS A 966 -21.11 -16.17 18.44
C HIS A 966 -21.09 -16.45 16.93
N ALA A 967 -22.14 -16.09 16.18
CA ALA A 967 -22.21 -16.23 14.73
C ALA A 967 -21.22 -15.29 14.03
N SER A 968 -21.08 -14.06 14.52
CA SER A 968 -20.06 -13.11 14.06
C SER A 968 -18.65 -13.65 14.38
N ALA A 969 -18.41 -14.10 15.61
CA ALA A 969 -17.11 -14.61 16.05
C ALA A 969 -16.63 -15.86 15.29
N LYS A 970 -17.53 -16.81 15.01
CA LYS A 970 -17.20 -18.09 14.34
C LYS A 970 -17.03 -17.99 12.83
N THR A 971 -17.23 -16.81 12.23
CA THR A 971 -17.09 -16.60 10.79
C THR A 971 -15.90 -15.69 10.46
N PRO A 972 -14.66 -16.02 10.89
CA PRO A 972 -13.51 -15.11 10.73
C PRO A 972 -13.16 -14.94 9.26
N GLY A 973 -13.26 -13.71 8.76
CA GLY A 973 -12.92 -13.34 7.39
C GLY A 973 -13.08 -11.83 7.18
N PRO A 974 -12.51 -11.27 6.10
CA PRO A 974 -12.54 -9.82 5.90
C PRO A 974 -13.96 -9.26 5.70
N SER A 975 -14.98 -10.09 5.39
CA SER A 975 -16.39 -9.69 5.20
C SER A 975 -17.38 -10.87 5.18
N PRO A 976 -17.56 -11.65 6.26
CA PRO A 976 -18.56 -12.73 6.29
C PRO A 976 -19.97 -12.20 6.06
N LYS A 977 -20.63 -12.55 4.95
CA LYS A 977 -22.04 -12.18 4.78
C LYS A 977 -22.94 -12.99 5.71
N LEU A 978 -23.73 -12.29 6.52
CA LEU A 978 -24.80 -12.85 7.35
C LEU A 978 -26.15 -12.37 6.82
N ILE A 979 -27.15 -13.25 6.73
CA ILE A 979 -28.55 -12.90 6.47
C ILE A 979 -29.42 -13.38 7.62
N ARG A 980 -30.51 -12.68 7.94
CA ARG A 980 -31.51 -13.14 8.91
C ARG A 980 -32.71 -13.72 8.18
N VAL A 981 -33.04 -15.00 8.40
CA VAL A 981 -34.23 -15.67 7.86
C VAL A 981 -35.16 -16.09 9.01
N GLY A 982 -36.22 -15.33 9.25
CA GLY A 982 -37.10 -15.54 10.40
C GLY A 982 -36.32 -15.41 11.72
N GLU A 983 -36.40 -16.43 12.57
CA GLU A 983 -35.68 -16.50 13.86
C GLU A 983 -34.26 -17.09 13.74
N HIS A 984 -33.71 -17.13 12.52
CA HIS A 984 -32.41 -17.70 12.25
C HIS A 984 -31.48 -16.71 11.56
N VAL A 985 -30.17 -16.90 11.75
CA VAL A 985 -29.12 -16.20 11.01
C VAL A 985 -28.35 -17.22 10.19
N ILE A 986 -28.08 -16.90 8.92
CA ILE A 986 -27.32 -17.78 8.03
C ILE A 986 -26.07 -17.06 7.56
N SER A 987 -24.93 -17.73 7.62
CA SER A 987 -23.65 -17.23 7.11
C SER A 987 -23.33 -17.73 5.72
N GLU A 988 -22.48 -16.98 5.02
CA GLU A 988 -21.87 -17.40 3.75
C GLU A 988 -21.06 -18.70 3.84
N ARG A 989 -20.78 -19.20 5.04
CA ARG A 989 -20.13 -20.49 5.23
C ARG A 989 -21.12 -21.63 5.36
N GLY A 990 -22.43 -21.36 5.21
CA GLY A 990 -23.48 -22.34 5.46
C GLY A 990 -23.68 -22.64 6.94
N GLY A 991 -23.24 -21.77 7.86
CA GLY A 991 -23.64 -21.85 9.26
C GLY A 991 -25.03 -21.26 9.45
N LEU A 992 -25.96 -22.02 10.02
CA LEU A 992 -27.28 -21.60 10.48
C LEU A 992 -27.24 -21.48 12.00
N PHE A 993 -27.57 -20.30 12.51
CA PHE A 993 -27.59 -19.98 13.92
C PHE A 993 -29.04 -19.76 14.34
N THR A 994 -29.46 -20.39 15.43
CA THR A 994 -30.81 -20.33 15.97
C THR A 994 -30.86 -19.44 17.22
N ALA A 995 -32.02 -18.87 17.52
CA ALA A 995 -32.17 -17.88 18.60
C ALA A 995 -31.86 -18.43 20.01
N ASP A 996 -31.90 -19.75 20.20
CA ASP A 996 -31.49 -20.45 21.42
C ASP A 996 -29.96 -20.59 21.58
N GLY A 997 -29.17 -20.06 20.64
CA GLY A 997 -27.71 -20.13 20.65
C GLY A 997 -27.14 -21.37 19.97
N THR A 998 -27.99 -22.26 19.44
CA THR A 998 -27.53 -23.45 18.70
C THR A 998 -26.97 -23.04 17.32
N SER A 999 -25.87 -23.68 16.91
CA SER A 999 -25.28 -23.47 15.59
C SER A 999 -25.23 -24.79 14.81
N HIS A 1000 -25.87 -24.82 13.65
CA HIS A 1000 -25.84 -25.93 12.71
C HIS A 1000 -24.97 -25.57 11.51
N GLN A 1001 -24.04 -26.45 11.14
CA GLN A 1001 -23.17 -26.22 9.99
C GLN A 1001 -23.66 -27.09 8.82
N ALA A 1002 -24.13 -26.45 7.75
CA ALA A 1002 -24.39 -27.16 6.50
C ALA A 1002 -23.06 -27.71 5.95
N ALA A 1003 -23.12 -28.91 5.35
CA ALA A 1003 -21.98 -29.57 4.72
C ALA A 1003 -21.63 -28.93 3.37
N VAL A 1004 -21.39 -27.62 3.37
CA VAL A 1004 -21.03 -26.87 2.18
C VAL A 1004 -19.51 -26.85 2.05
N LYS A 1005 -19.00 -27.24 0.88
CA LYS A 1005 -17.57 -27.23 0.56
C LYS A 1005 -16.97 -25.85 0.32
N ASP A 1006 -17.77 -25.01 -0.32
CA ASP A 1006 -17.36 -23.72 -0.85
C ASP A 1006 -18.18 -22.64 -0.13
N HIS A 1007 -17.58 -21.47 0.03
CA HIS A 1007 -18.32 -20.31 0.50
C HIS A 1007 -19.54 -20.08 -0.41
N TRP A 1008 -20.71 -19.86 0.19
CA TRP A 1008 -21.90 -19.32 -0.44
C TRP A 1008 -21.61 -17.90 -0.92
N SER A 1009 -20.94 -17.83 -2.07
CA SER A 1009 -20.76 -16.60 -2.81
C SER A 1009 -22.13 -16.16 -3.32
N LEU A 1010 -22.58 -14.97 -2.90
CA LEU A 1010 -23.82 -14.30 -3.33
C LEU A 1010 -25.04 -14.55 -2.44
N LEU A 1011 -24.85 -14.74 -1.13
CA LEU A 1011 -25.93 -14.80 -0.15
C LEU A 1011 -26.82 -13.52 -0.18
N GLN A 1012 -28.03 -13.63 -0.71
CA GLN A 1012 -29.03 -12.56 -0.84
C GLN A 1012 -30.45 -13.12 -0.69
N PHE A 1013 -31.40 -12.30 -0.23
CA PHE A 1013 -32.81 -12.66 -0.23
C PHE A 1013 -33.43 -12.66 -1.63
N ALA A 1014 -34.28 -13.64 -1.90
CA ALA A 1014 -35.08 -13.75 -3.11
C ALA A 1014 -36.49 -14.24 -2.77
N GLY A 1015 -37.42 -13.30 -2.61
CA GLY A 1015 -38.79 -13.59 -2.15
C GLY A 1015 -38.80 -14.09 -0.71
N ASP A 1016 -39.49 -15.21 -0.46
CA ASP A 1016 -39.53 -15.90 0.84
C ASP A 1016 -38.31 -16.82 1.07
N GLY A 1017 -37.38 -16.84 0.11
CA GLY A 1017 -36.17 -17.64 0.12
C GLY A 1017 -34.89 -16.83 0.00
N ILE A 1018 -33.78 -17.53 -0.20
CA ILE A 1018 -32.42 -16.97 -0.29
C ILE A 1018 -31.68 -17.61 -1.46
N VAL A 1019 -30.90 -16.82 -2.18
CA VAL A 1019 -29.97 -17.29 -3.22
C VAL A 1019 -28.57 -17.29 -2.63
N THR A 1020 -27.79 -18.36 -2.82
CA THR A 1020 -26.59 -18.55 -1.98
C THR A 1020 -25.29 -18.88 -2.69
N HIS A 1021 -25.30 -19.72 -3.73
CA HIS A 1021 -24.06 -20.22 -4.34
C HIS A 1021 -24.22 -20.45 -5.83
N TYR A 1022 -23.25 -19.95 -6.61
CA TYR A 1022 -23.09 -20.29 -8.03
C TYR A 1022 -21.85 -21.17 -8.24
N ASP A 1023 -22.06 -22.44 -8.58
CA ASP A 1023 -20.99 -23.36 -8.99
C ASP A 1023 -20.66 -23.09 -10.47
N HIS A 1024 -19.52 -22.46 -10.72
CA HIS A 1024 -19.07 -22.14 -12.07
C HIS A 1024 -18.77 -23.38 -12.94
N LEU A 1025 -18.39 -24.52 -12.34
CA LEU A 1025 -18.11 -25.76 -13.07
C LEU A 1025 -19.40 -26.43 -13.50
N ARG A 1026 -20.39 -26.48 -12.61
CA ARG A 1026 -21.70 -27.10 -12.86
C ARG A 1026 -22.72 -26.14 -13.49
N ARG A 1027 -22.43 -24.83 -13.46
CA ARG A 1027 -23.34 -23.74 -13.84
C ARG A 1027 -24.66 -23.79 -13.08
N THR A 1028 -24.59 -24.05 -11.78
CA THR A 1028 -25.77 -24.20 -10.90
C THR A 1028 -25.82 -23.09 -9.87
N LEU A 1029 -26.99 -22.48 -9.70
CA LEU A 1029 -27.32 -21.52 -8.65
C LEU A 1029 -28.31 -22.17 -7.68
N HIS A 1030 -28.08 -22.06 -6.37
CA HIS A 1030 -29.00 -22.62 -5.37
C HIS A 1030 -29.94 -21.54 -4.83
N LEU A 1031 -31.25 -21.79 -4.95
CA LEU A 1031 -32.33 -21.06 -4.30
C LEU A 1031 -32.82 -21.91 -3.11
N ILE A 1032 -32.89 -21.33 -1.92
CA ILE A 1032 -33.30 -22.02 -0.69
C ILE A 1032 -34.56 -21.34 -0.18
N GLU A 1033 -35.67 -22.06 -0.14
CA GLU A 1033 -36.99 -21.55 0.27
C GLU A 1033 -37.46 -22.28 1.53
N ARG A 1034 -38.33 -21.67 2.33
CA ARG A 1034 -39.01 -22.39 3.42
C ARG A 1034 -39.99 -23.41 2.82
N LYS A 1035 -40.10 -24.60 3.41
CA LYS A 1035 -41.18 -25.56 3.08
C LYS A 1035 -42.52 -24.86 3.31
N LYS A 1036 -43.35 -24.83 2.27
CA LYS A 1036 -44.73 -24.32 2.35
C LYS A 1036 -45.59 -25.23 3.20
#